data_AF-A0A1Z3HV48-F1
#
_entry.id   AF-A0A1Z3HV48-F1
#
_cell.length_a   1.000
_cell.length_b   1.000
_cell.length_c   1.000
_cell.angle_alpha   90.00
_cell.angle_beta   90.00
_cell.angle_gamma   90.00
#
_symmetry.space_group_name_H-M   'P 1'
#
loop_
_entity.id
_entity.type
_entity.pdbx_description
1 polymer ?
#
loop_
_entity_poly.entity_id
_entity_poly.type
_entity_poly.pdbx_seq_one_letter_code
_entity_poly.pdbx_strand_id
1 'polypeptide(L)'
;MRRWTKFIARFFVGLMVLLGLNWGLQASAQFRIPGIPDIPVDVPVEVPGLEELLAKEPALATSLEDAQQEIPFLDNYHPSQYKALRLLSLSDGPLGRSLDHRNSFQVQPGDYAFHAQSYCLRAGTHGPGRGDGYLYAPLKGSAADIIQNVLRRSVDHPEIRQEQVQVLLWAIIAQTDLASLPPERAQVARTLLTDTEFNRLSSGALGQIPDELLQRALRELPPVAQQVFEAKARIRSTITQANSTFEDLERIAVLLGEAPLGENSREVPAQRWSYHPDGYFVRYSPSGYSQTEMHVSVPEPIQLTRDSQGRITTLTDRSGNRIDIQYDDSLAPLTVAGDDGVSGYAIRSVRLRRDELLPPEEILSFDRTWSDQGWTLVGVPSGDGRPQASGRYGDAATRYRQATRYQRQQASVFNQVDIASNTAALQDLADIYHLTQALEPVIAPPANSWQADQLTLLTRAWQYQLCRYAGACSAVASRSRDTLLASAQGIYLAQANQSMPGNDGTPIDPSGGAAVPGNTSKQRLGASNRPIPEDQIPPEEDPQCQQVAQELAGLKRNQDAFHNELIKQSARRNGLDNGYDYNRLVKEYIAQQRAQGDDFDYSTDNQRAAVTAAQEAVAGSSDTGGSALPVPAYTDADTCEIKHDQTREEFVAAGKPGVIYDAYVAHEQVHQRTCNQNRDPDGDGTVDNPDGYTDHMANIDNYSQDELDAYQASIDRLQRWLDEHC
;
A
#
# COMPACT_ATOMS: atom_id res chain seq x y z
N MET A 1 -64.68 21.47 -7.44
CA MET A 1 -64.96 20.51 -6.34
C MET A 1 -65.71 19.22 -6.75
N ARG A 2 -65.82 18.83 -8.04
CA ARG A 2 -66.37 17.52 -8.45
C ARG A 2 -65.39 16.62 -9.24
N ARG A 3 -64.11 17.01 -9.31
CA ARG A 3 -63.00 16.21 -9.89
C ARG A 3 -62.04 15.61 -8.84
N TRP A 4 -62.19 15.96 -7.56
CA TRP A 4 -61.31 15.54 -6.47
C TRP A 4 -61.74 14.22 -5.78
N THR A 5 -63.00 13.82 -5.91
CA THR A 5 -63.55 12.61 -5.26
C THR A 5 -63.34 11.31 -6.03
N LYS A 6 -62.91 11.35 -7.30
CA LYS A 6 -62.62 10.13 -8.10
C LYS A 6 -61.16 9.68 -8.05
N PHE A 7 -60.25 10.51 -7.54
CA PHE A 7 -58.83 10.16 -7.40
C PHE A 7 -58.56 9.41 -6.08
N ILE A 8 -59.21 9.82 -4.99
CA ILE A 8 -59.06 9.20 -3.66
C ILE A 8 -59.61 7.75 -3.64
N ALA A 9 -60.67 7.45 -4.39
CA ALA A 9 -61.22 6.09 -4.47
C ALA A 9 -60.31 5.09 -5.24
N ARG A 10 -59.44 5.58 -6.15
CA ARG A 10 -58.49 4.73 -6.88
C ARG A 10 -57.18 4.53 -6.13
N PHE A 11 -56.81 5.48 -5.27
CA PHE A 11 -55.62 5.38 -4.43
C PHE A 11 -55.79 4.33 -3.31
N PHE A 12 -57.00 4.20 -2.73
CA PHE A 12 -57.26 3.19 -1.68
C PHE A 12 -57.51 1.77 -2.20
N VAL A 13 -57.94 1.60 -3.45
CA VAL A 13 -58.11 0.26 -4.06
C VAL A 13 -56.76 -0.30 -4.56
N GLY A 14 -55.78 0.55 -4.89
CA GLY A 14 -54.40 0.12 -5.19
C GLY A 14 -53.60 -0.26 -3.94
N LEU A 15 -53.87 0.39 -2.79
CA LEU A 15 -53.14 0.16 -1.54
C LEU A 15 -53.59 -1.11 -0.80
N MET A 16 -54.77 -1.66 -1.09
CA MET A 16 -55.24 -2.94 -0.53
C MET A 16 -54.76 -4.19 -1.30
N VAL A 17 -54.01 -4.02 -2.39
CA VAL A 17 -53.46 -5.15 -3.17
C VAL A 17 -51.99 -5.45 -2.82
N LEU A 18 -51.31 -4.59 -2.06
CA LEU A 18 -49.88 -4.74 -1.76
C LEU A 18 -49.52 -5.04 -0.30
N LEU A 19 -50.49 -5.11 0.61
CA LEU A 19 -50.24 -5.48 2.01
C LEU A 19 -51.33 -6.43 2.52
N GLY A 20 -50.99 -7.72 2.57
CA GLY A 20 -51.61 -8.71 3.42
C GLY A 20 -52.55 -9.68 2.70
N LEU A 21 -52.00 -10.84 2.32
CA LEU A 21 -52.52 -12.16 2.72
C LEU A 21 -51.57 -13.24 2.17
N ASN A 22 -50.68 -13.66 3.06
CA ASN A 22 -50.01 -14.94 2.98
C ASN A 22 -51.07 -16.01 3.29
N TRP A 23 -51.45 -16.83 2.31
CA TRP A 23 -52.00 -18.18 2.47
C TRP A 23 -51.79 -18.95 1.16
N GLY A 24 -51.28 -20.17 1.32
CA GLY A 24 -50.54 -20.90 0.30
C GLY A 24 -51.34 -21.32 -0.91
N LEU A 25 -50.66 -21.32 -2.06
CA LEU A 25 -50.87 -22.24 -3.16
C LEU A 25 -49.50 -22.50 -3.78
N GLN A 26 -49.08 -23.76 -3.74
CA GLN A 26 -47.92 -24.25 -4.45
C GLN A 26 -48.15 -24.07 -5.96
N ALA A 27 -47.26 -23.34 -6.62
CA ALA A 27 -47.13 -23.34 -8.07
C ALA A 27 -45.78 -23.96 -8.42
N SER A 28 -45.78 -25.26 -8.63
CA SER A 28 -44.71 -25.98 -9.29
C SER A 28 -44.67 -25.55 -10.76
N ALA A 29 -43.68 -24.73 -11.12
CA ALA A 29 -43.40 -24.41 -12.51
C ALA A 29 -42.81 -25.66 -13.20
N GLN A 30 -43.58 -26.26 -14.10
CA GLN A 30 -43.13 -27.31 -15.01
C GLN A 30 -42.18 -26.73 -16.06
N PHE A 31 -40.87 -26.96 -15.89
CA PHE A 31 -39.93 -26.92 -17.02
C PHE A 31 -40.08 -28.23 -17.82
N ARG A 32 -40.62 -28.14 -19.05
CA ARG A 32 -40.59 -29.22 -20.05
C ARG A 32 -39.39 -29.02 -20.96
N ILE A 33 -38.38 -29.89 -20.83
CA ILE A 33 -37.36 -30.11 -21.86
C ILE A 33 -37.84 -31.28 -22.73
N PRO A 34 -38.04 -31.12 -24.04
CA PRO A 34 -38.42 -32.23 -24.91
C PRO A 34 -37.23 -33.17 -25.14
N GLY A 35 -37.35 -34.47 -24.79
CA GLY A 35 -36.46 -35.52 -25.32
C GLY A 35 -35.76 -36.48 -24.36
N ILE A 36 -36.18 -36.63 -23.09
CA ILE A 36 -35.60 -37.63 -22.17
C ILE A 36 -36.67 -38.69 -21.82
N PRO A 37 -36.40 -40.00 -21.95
CA PRO A 37 -37.33 -41.06 -21.55
C PRO A 37 -37.55 -41.09 -20.03
N ASP A 38 -38.78 -41.39 -19.61
CA ASP A 38 -39.23 -41.51 -18.22
C ASP A 38 -38.29 -42.35 -17.34
N ILE A 39 -37.71 -41.73 -16.31
CA ILE A 39 -37.19 -42.45 -15.15
C ILE A 39 -38.26 -42.34 -14.05
N PRO A 40 -38.90 -43.44 -13.63
CA PRO A 40 -39.82 -43.40 -12.51
C PRO A 40 -39.00 -43.37 -11.22
N VAL A 41 -38.99 -42.25 -10.52
CA VAL A 41 -38.68 -42.26 -9.09
C VAL A 41 -39.67 -41.35 -8.38
N ASP A 42 -40.72 -41.97 -7.85
CA ASP A 42 -41.38 -41.51 -6.64
C ASP A 42 -40.30 -41.32 -5.55
N VAL A 43 -40.05 -40.09 -5.13
CA VAL A 43 -39.41 -39.82 -3.83
C VAL A 43 -40.35 -38.93 -3.02
N PRO A 44 -41.24 -39.51 -2.20
CA PRO A 44 -41.94 -38.76 -1.18
C PRO A 44 -41.31 -39.10 0.18
N VAL A 45 -40.36 -38.28 0.64
CA VAL A 45 -40.07 -38.16 2.08
C VAL A 45 -39.58 -36.73 2.35
N GLU A 46 -40.47 -35.83 2.81
CA GLU A 46 -40.04 -34.69 3.63
C GLU A 46 -39.44 -35.29 4.90
N VAL A 47 -38.15 -35.01 5.17
CA VAL A 47 -37.39 -35.65 6.25
C VAL A 47 -37.35 -34.71 7.45
N PRO A 48 -38.04 -35.01 8.56
CA PRO A 48 -38.03 -34.16 9.75
C PRO A 48 -36.60 -33.96 10.29
N GLY A 49 -36.16 -32.70 10.39
CA GLY A 49 -34.90 -32.31 11.04
C GLY A 49 -33.69 -32.12 10.11
N LEU A 50 -33.75 -32.55 8.84
CA LEU A 50 -32.68 -32.27 7.87
C LEU A 50 -32.73 -30.80 7.41
N GLU A 51 -33.92 -30.27 7.13
CA GLU A 51 -34.07 -28.85 6.82
C GLU A 51 -33.65 -27.96 7.99
N GLU A 52 -33.97 -28.33 9.22
CA GLU A 52 -33.56 -27.57 10.43
C GLU A 52 -32.04 -27.57 10.63
N LEU A 53 -31.37 -28.67 10.30
CA LEU A 53 -29.92 -28.81 10.42
C LEU A 53 -29.16 -28.05 9.33
N LEU A 54 -29.68 -28.06 8.09
CA LEU A 54 -29.13 -27.30 6.97
C LEU A 54 -29.50 -25.81 7.03
N ALA A 55 -30.61 -25.45 7.68
CA ALA A 55 -31.05 -24.07 7.87
C ALA A 55 -30.30 -23.33 9.00
N LYS A 56 -29.56 -24.04 9.86
CA LYS A 56 -28.76 -23.39 10.91
C LYS A 56 -27.62 -22.57 10.29
N GLU A 57 -27.59 -21.29 10.64
CA GLU A 57 -26.57 -20.36 10.18
C GLU A 57 -25.16 -20.84 10.60
N PRO A 58 -24.19 -20.87 9.68
CA PRO A 58 -22.83 -21.29 10.01
C PRO A 58 -22.16 -20.27 10.94
N ALA A 59 -21.34 -20.78 11.87
CA ALA A 59 -20.52 -19.95 12.76
C ALA A 59 -19.66 -18.92 12.02
N LEU A 60 -19.13 -19.28 10.85
CA LEU A 60 -18.42 -18.38 9.95
C LEU A 60 -18.84 -18.60 8.48
N ALA A 61 -19.54 -17.63 7.94
CA ALA A 61 -20.13 -17.59 6.60
C ALA A 61 -19.26 -16.87 5.56
N THR A 62 -18.23 -16.11 5.96
CA THR A 62 -17.39 -15.31 5.05
C THR A 62 -16.91 -16.09 3.82
N SER A 63 -17.10 -15.57 2.63
CA SER A 63 -16.84 -16.27 1.38
C SER A 63 -16.06 -15.38 0.41
N LEU A 64 -15.67 -15.95 -0.74
CA LEU A 64 -15.07 -15.17 -1.82
C LEU A 64 -16.04 -14.14 -2.41
N GLU A 65 -17.35 -14.35 -2.29
CA GLU A 65 -18.38 -13.40 -2.72
C GLU A 65 -18.43 -12.16 -1.82
N ASP A 66 -17.90 -12.26 -0.58
CA ASP A 66 -17.79 -11.15 0.35
C ASP A 66 -16.53 -10.30 0.11
N ALA A 67 -15.56 -10.80 -0.65
CA ALA A 67 -14.34 -10.08 -1.06
C ALA A 67 -14.61 -9.15 -2.25
N GLN A 68 -15.36 -8.09 -1.99
CA GLN A 68 -15.84 -7.13 -2.99
C GLN A 68 -14.96 -5.89 -3.15
N GLN A 69 -13.88 -5.79 -2.38
CA GLN A 69 -13.04 -4.60 -2.28
C GLN A 69 -11.67 -4.76 -2.98
N GLU A 70 -11.53 -5.73 -3.90
CA GLU A 70 -10.29 -5.89 -4.65
C GLU A 70 -10.01 -4.70 -5.58
N ILE A 71 -8.73 -4.37 -5.76
CA ILE A 71 -8.27 -3.22 -6.55
C ILE A 71 -7.28 -3.67 -7.64
N PRO A 72 -7.77 -4.10 -8.82
CA PRO A 72 -6.89 -4.49 -9.93
C PRO A 72 -5.94 -3.37 -10.42
N PHE A 73 -6.32 -2.10 -10.20
CA PHE A 73 -5.52 -0.95 -10.61
C PHE A 73 -4.16 -0.90 -9.90
N LEU A 74 -4.05 -1.50 -8.71
CA LEU A 74 -2.82 -1.49 -7.92
C LEU A 74 -1.95 -2.74 -8.16
N ASP A 75 -2.27 -3.59 -9.14
CA ASP A 75 -1.51 -4.84 -9.38
C ASP A 75 -0.03 -4.61 -9.67
N ASN A 76 0.31 -3.48 -10.31
CA ASN A 76 1.70 -3.09 -10.57
C ASN A 76 2.28 -2.17 -9.49
N TYR A 77 1.53 -1.89 -8.41
CA TYR A 77 2.03 -1.09 -7.30
C TYR A 77 2.84 -1.97 -6.35
N HIS A 78 4.16 -1.84 -6.47
CA HIS A 78 5.14 -2.51 -5.63
C HIS A 78 6.05 -1.44 -5.00
N PRO A 79 5.71 -0.92 -3.81
CA PRO A 79 6.62 -0.10 -3.03
C PRO A 79 7.99 -0.76 -2.93
N SER A 80 9.05 0.01 -3.17
CA SER A 80 10.44 -0.45 -3.03
C SER A 80 10.83 -0.67 -1.58
N GLN A 81 10.07 -0.10 -0.63
CA GLN A 81 10.32 -0.18 0.80
C GLN A 81 9.02 -0.33 1.59
N TYR A 82 9.10 -1.08 2.69
CA TYR A 82 8.05 -1.21 3.68
C TYR A 82 8.60 -0.88 5.06
N LYS A 83 7.80 -0.17 5.86
CA LYS A 83 8.07 0.01 7.29
C LYS A 83 7.49 -1.17 8.07
N ALA A 84 8.18 -1.65 9.10
CA ALA A 84 7.61 -2.66 9.99
C ALA A 84 6.38 -2.11 10.74
N LEU A 85 5.28 -2.87 10.82
CA LEU A 85 4.18 -2.55 11.74
C LEU A 85 4.62 -2.84 13.19
N ARG A 86 4.81 -1.79 13.99
CA ARG A 86 5.14 -1.91 15.42
C ARG A 86 3.90 -1.72 16.27
N LEU A 87 3.56 -2.72 17.09
CA LEU A 87 2.47 -2.61 18.05
C LEU A 87 2.89 -1.56 19.09
N LEU A 88 2.12 -0.49 19.23
CA LEU A 88 2.36 0.47 20.32
C LEU A 88 2.01 -0.24 21.63
N SER A 89 3.03 -0.53 22.46
CA SER A 89 2.83 -1.14 23.75
C SER A 89 2.04 -0.19 24.65
N LEU A 90 0.97 -0.69 25.28
CA LEU A 90 0.15 0.03 26.25
C LEU A 90 1.02 0.45 27.44
N SER A 91 1.49 1.69 27.41
CA SER A 91 2.01 2.36 28.61
C SER A 91 1.19 3.63 28.86
N ASP A 92 0.23 3.49 29.78
CA ASP A 92 -0.28 4.52 30.70
C ASP A 92 -0.70 5.89 30.13
N GLY A 93 -1.62 5.91 29.16
CA GLY A 93 -2.36 7.12 28.80
C GLY A 93 -3.59 7.34 29.71
N PRO A 94 -3.73 8.47 30.44
CA PRO A 94 -4.78 8.69 31.45
C PRO A 94 -6.15 9.07 30.86
N LEU A 95 -6.40 8.83 29.59
CA LEU A 95 -7.64 9.20 28.92
C LEU A 95 -8.21 7.98 28.23
N GLY A 96 -9.24 7.39 28.85
CA GLY A 96 -10.02 6.28 28.32
C GLY A 96 -10.58 6.56 26.93
N ARG A 97 -9.78 6.24 25.91
CA ARG A 97 -10.18 6.19 24.51
C ARG A 97 -10.79 4.81 24.21
N SER A 98 -11.68 4.80 23.21
CA SER A 98 -12.59 3.71 22.86
C SER A 98 -11.99 2.31 23.01
N LEU A 99 -12.75 1.41 23.67
CA LEU A 99 -12.41 0.00 23.89
C LEU A 99 -12.22 -0.80 22.59
N ASP A 100 -12.54 -0.22 21.42
CA ASP A 100 -12.62 -0.88 20.10
C ASP A 100 -11.28 -0.97 19.34
N HIS A 101 -10.28 -0.15 19.70
CA HIS A 101 -8.96 -0.14 19.03
C HIS A 101 -7.83 -0.71 19.90
N ARG A 102 -8.17 -1.30 21.05
CA ARG A 102 -7.22 -2.04 21.87
C ARG A 102 -6.65 -3.17 21.02
N ASN A 103 -5.33 -3.20 20.89
CA ASN A 103 -4.56 -4.15 20.09
C ASN A 103 -4.46 -3.82 18.58
N SER A 104 -4.86 -2.64 18.12
CA SER A 104 -4.57 -2.17 16.73
C SER A 104 -3.19 -1.49 16.62
N PHE A 105 -2.59 -1.50 15.43
CA PHE A 105 -1.43 -0.66 15.12
C PHE A 105 -1.88 0.75 14.76
N GLN A 106 -1.16 1.79 15.20
CA GLN A 106 -1.44 3.17 14.82
C GLN A 106 -0.32 3.66 13.93
N VAL A 107 -0.61 3.93 12.66
CA VAL A 107 0.43 4.26 11.68
C VAL A 107 0.14 5.56 10.93
N GLN A 108 1.21 6.24 10.51
CA GLN A 108 1.12 7.40 9.63
C GLN A 108 1.00 6.94 8.17
N PRO A 109 0.75 7.85 7.21
CA PRO A 109 0.83 7.50 5.80
C PRO A 109 2.16 6.85 5.40
N GLY A 110 2.08 5.87 4.51
CA GLY A 110 3.22 5.09 4.04
C GLY A 110 2.87 3.62 3.76
N ASP A 111 3.86 2.88 3.30
CA ASP A 111 3.76 1.46 3.01
C ASP A 111 4.42 0.65 4.14
N TYR A 112 3.76 -0.43 4.57
CA TYR A 112 4.12 -1.24 5.73
C TYR A 112 4.06 -2.75 5.44
N ALA A 113 4.86 -3.52 6.16
CA ALA A 113 4.85 -4.98 6.15
C ALA A 113 4.66 -5.54 7.57
N PHE A 114 4.02 -6.70 7.67
CA PHE A 114 3.80 -7.39 8.94
C PHE A 114 3.65 -8.91 8.76
N HIS A 115 4.46 -9.68 9.47
CA HIS A 115 4.38 -11.13 9.52
C HIS A 115 3.45 -11.57 10.66
N ALA A 116 2.17 -11.77 10.33
CA ALA A 116 1.15 -12.13 11.29
C ALA A 116 1.13 -13.65 11.57
N GLN A 117 0.91 -14.02 12.84
CA GLN A 117 0.30 -15.32 13.13
C GLN A 117 -1.10 -15.34 12.52
N SER A 118 -1.30 -16.24 11.57
CA SER A 118 -2.59 -16.48 10.94
C SER A 118 -3.18 -17.82 11.35
N TYR A 119 -4.46 -18.01 11.06
CA TYR A 119 -5.24 -19.16 11.50
C TYR A 119 -6.15 -19.65 10.40
N CYS A 120 -6.28 -20.98 10.29
CA CYS A 120 -7.24 -21.64 9.41
C CYS A 120 -8.66 -21.39 9.92
N LEU A 121 -9.42 -20.59 9.19
CA LEU A 121 -10.84 -20.31 9.45
C LEU A 121 -11.78 -21.20 8.63
N ARG A 122 -11.26 -22.25 7.98
CA ARG A 122 -12.07 -23.20 7.21
C ARG A 122 -11.49 -24.61 7.28
N ALA A 123 -11.91 -25.37 8.30
CA ALA A 123 -11.55 -26.77 8.41
C ALA A 123 -12.08 -27.61 7.23
N GLY A 124 -11.34 -28.66 6.88
CA GLY A 124 -11.64 -29.58 5.78
C GLY A 124 -11.30 -29.01 4.41
N THR A 125 -10.32 -28.11 4.33
CA THR A 125 -9.86 -27.53 3.06
C THR A 125 -8.33 -27.49 2.98
N HIS A 126 -7.79 -27.29 1.79
CA HIS A 126 -6.34 -27.26 1.55
C HIS A 126 -5.71 -25.97 2.08
N GLY A 127 -4.51 -26.05 2.62
CA GLY A 127 -3.74 -24.86 3.00
C GLY A 127 -3.41 -23.96 1.79
N PRO A 128 -2.96 -22.72 2.04
CA PRO A 128 -2.42 -21.85 0.99
C PRO A 128 -1.21 -22.51 0.31
N GLY A 129 -1.10 -22.30 -1.00
CA GLY A 129 0.05 -22.65 -1.82
C GLY A 129 0.77 -21.39 -2.34
N ARG A 130 2.01 -21.57 -2.78
CA ARG A 130 2.82 -20.48 -3.36
C ARG A 130 2.12 -19.92 -4.60
N GLY A 131 1.98 -18.59 -4.65
CA GLY A 131 1.38 -17.87 -5.78
C GLY A 131 -0.15 -17.76 -5.73
N ASP A 132 -0.80 -18.19 -4.65
CA ASP A 132 -2.23 -17.98 -4.49
C ASP A 132 -2.59 -16.50 -4.27
N GLY A 133 -3.63 -16.06 -4.97
CA GLY A 133 -4.26 -14.77 -4.71
C GLY A 133 -5.26 -14.84 -3.56
N TYR A 134 -5.13 -13.90 -2.63
CA TYR A 134 -5.97 -13.73 -1.45
C TYR A 134 -6.52 -12.31 -1.40
N LEU A 135 -7.80 -12.17 -1.03
CA LEU A 135 -8.51 -10.91 -0.93
C LEU A 135 -9.01 -10.65 0.49
N TYR A 136 -9.16 -9.38 0.86
CA TYR A 136 -9.83 -9.03 2.11
C TYR A 136 -11.33 -9.27 1.99
N ALA A 137 -11.92 -9.92 3.00
CA ALA A 137 -13.36 -10.02 3.19
C ALA A 137 -13.73 -9.81 4.67
N PRO A 138 -14.81 -9.07 4.97
CA PRO A 138 -15.33 -8.95 6.34
C PRO A 138 -15.73 -10.31 6.95
N LEU A 139 -15.56 -10.45 8.26
CA LEU A 139 -16.07 -11.62 8.98
C LEU A 139 -17.61 -11.58 9.03
N LYS A 140 -18.27 -12.69 8.66
CA LYS A 140 -19.73 -12.88 8.66
C LYS A 140 -20.11 -14.21 9.28
N GLY A 141 -21.31 -14.30 9.85
CA GLY A 141 -21.86 -15.50 10.49
C GLY A 141 -22.06 -15.33 11.99
N SER A 142 -22.69 -16.32 12.62
CA SER A 142 -23.20 -16.24 14.00
C SER A 142 -22.13 -16.16 15.09
N ALA A 143 -20.87 -16.47 14.76
CA ALA A 143 -19.72 -16.37 15.66
C ALA A 143 -18.59 -15.48 15.13
N ALA A 144 -18.85 -14.65 14.11
CA ALA A 144 -17.86 -13.78 13.49
C ALA A 144 -17.21 -12.79 14.48
N ASP A 145 -18.04 -12.13 15.29
CA ASP A 145 -17.62 -11.23 16.38
C ASP A 145 -16.76 -11.96 17.42
N ILE A 146 -17.13 -13.19 17.80
CA ILE A 146 -16.36 -13.98 18.76
C ILE A 146 -15.01 -14.39 18.16
N ILE A 147 -14.98 -14.84 16.90
CA ILE A 147 -13.74 -15.21 16.21
C ILE A 147 -12.78 -14.01 16.17
N GLN A 148 -13.28 -12.83 15.78
CA GLN A 148 -12.52 -11.58 15.82
C GLN A 148 -11.98 -11.30 17.22
N ASN A 149 -12.81 -11.41 18.25
CA ASN A 149 -12.41 -11.17 19.63
C ASN A 149 -11.35 -12.16 20.13
N VAL A 150 -11.42 -13.44 19.74
CA VAL A 150 -10.39 -14.45 20.04
C VAL A 150 -9.06 -14.04 19.42
N LEU A 151 -9.05 -13.62 18.14
CA LEU A 151 -7.84 -13.16 17.46
C LEU A 151 -7.26 -11.92 18.14
N ARG A 152 -8.09 -10.91 18.46
CA ARG A 152 -7.68 -9.69 19.17
C ARG A 152 -7.11 -9.96 20.54
N ARG A 153 -7.82 -10.72 21.38
CA ARG A 153 -7.42 -11.00 22.77
C ARG A 153 -6.26 -11.98 22.85
N SER A 154 -6.00 -12.78 21.81
CA SER A 154 -4.80 -13.60 21.79
C SER A 154 -3.55 -12.75 22.01
N VAL A 155 -3.49 -11.53 21.48
CA VAL A 155 -2.35 -10.61 21.64
C VAL A 155 -1.99 -10.39 23.12
N ASP A 156 -3.00 -10.27 24.00
CA ASP A 156 -2.83 -10.03 25.43
C ASP A 156 -2.44 -11.28 26.23
N HIS A 157 -2.46 -12.45 25.59
CA HIS A 157 -2.26 -13.75 26.23
C HIS A 157 -1.13 -14.57 25.59
N PRO A 158 0.09 -14.02 25.39
CA PRO A 158 1.19 -14.68 24.67
C PRO A 158 1.56 -16.07 25.22
N GLU A 159 1.22 -16.36 26.47
CA GLU A 159 1.34 -17.69 27.09
C GLU A 159 0.50 -18.78 26.40
N ILE A 160 -0.58 -18.40 25.71
CA ILE A 160 -1.42 -19.30 24.92
C ILE A 160 -0.75 -19.48 23.55
N ARG A 161 -0.32 -20.71 23.27
CA ARG A 161 0.36 -21.07 22.01
C ARG A 161 -0.59 -20.93 20.82
N GLN A 162 -0.05 -20.60 19.64
CA GLN A 162 -0.84 -20.44 18.41
C GLN A 162 -1.72 -21.67 18.12
N GLU A 163 -1.19 -22.89 18.32
CA GLU A 163 -1.93 -24.15 18.19
C GLU A 163 -3.18 -24.20 19.08
N GLN A 164 -3.09 -23.70 20.31
CA GLN A 164 -4.22 -23.69 21.25
C GLN A 164 -5.31 -22.70 20.81
N VAL A 165 -4.90 -21.54 20.26
CA VAL A 165 -5.82 -20.58 19.63
C VAL A 165 -6.49 -21.21 18.40
N GLN A 166 -5.73 -21.90 17.55
CA GLN A 166 -6.25 -22.59 16.36
C GLN A 166 -7.28 -23.67 16.73
N VAL A 167 -7.02 -24.45 17.79
CA VAL A 167 -7.94 -25.46 18.30
C VAL A 167 -9.24 -24.83 18.82
N LEU A 168 -9.16 -23.70 19.55
CA LEU A 168 -10.34 -22.96 19.97
C LEU A 168 -11.15 -22.44 18.78
N LEU A 169 -10.49 -21.87 17.77
CA LEU A 169 -11.16 -21.40 16.55
C LEU A 169 -11.86 -22.55 15.81
N TRP A 170 -11.22 -23.72 15.69
CA TRP A 170 -11.87 -24.90 15.12
C TRP A 170 -13.04 -25.40 15.97
N ALA A 171 -12.97 -25.33 17.30
CA ALA A 171 -14.12 -25.64 18.17
C ALA A 171 -15.32 -24.73 17.86
N ILE A 172 -15.07 -23.43 17.73
CA ILE A 172 -16.09 -22.41 17.42
C ILE A 172 -16.68 -22.66 16.02
N ILE A 173 -15.83 -22.81 15.00
CA ILE A 173 -16.24 -23.00 13.60
C ILE A 173 -16.99 -24.32 13.40
N ALA A 174 -16.59 -25.37 14.13
CA ALA A 174 -17.27 -26.66 14.15
C ALA A 174 -18.53 -26.66 15.02
N GLN A 175 -18.80 -25.57 15.76
CA GLN A 175 -19.92 -25.44 16.69
C GLN A 175 -19.92 -26.55 17.76
N THR A 176 -18.75 -26.85 18.31
CA THR A 176 -18.59 -27.75 19.45
C THR A 176 -19.14 -27.10 20.72
N ASP A 177 -19.83 -27.86 21.57
CA ASP A 177 -20.17 -27.41 22.92
C ASP A 177 -18.90 -27.20 23.75
N LEU A 178 -18.58 -25.94 24.06
CA LEU A 178 -17.38 -25.58 24.81
C LEU A 178 -17.38 -26.12 26.25
N ALA A 179 -18.55 -26.45 26.83
CA ALA A 179 -18.63 -27.05 28.15
C ALA A 179 -18.17 -28.51 28.16
N SER A 180 -18.15 -29.16 26.99
CA SER A 180 -17.68 -30.55 26.82
C SER A 180 -16.18 -30.66 26.54
N LEU A 181 -15.45 -29.53 26.46
CA LEU A 181 -14.02 -29.55 26.20
C LEU A 181 -13.23 -30.10 27.40
N PRO A 182 -12.11 -30.82 27.15
CA PRO A 182 -11.18 -31.21 28.20
C PRO A 182 -10.67 -29.99 29.00
N PRO A 183 -10.30 -30.16 30.29
CA PRO A 183 -10.00 -29.05 31.19
C PRO A 183 -8.99 -28.03 30.65
N GLU A 184 -7.92 -28.49 29.98
CA GLU A 184 -6.90 -27.60 29.42
C GLU A 184 -7.46 -26.70 28.29
N ARG A 185 -8.25 -27.28 27.37
CA ARG A 185 -8.88 -26.53 26.27
C ARG A 185 -9.99 -25.61 26.76
N ALA A 186 -10.76 -26.06 27.76
CA ALA A 186 -11.76 -25.24 28.42
C ALA A 186 -11.13 -24.03 29.12
N GLN A 187 -9.92 -24.19 29.69
CA GLN A 187 -9.19 -23.08 30.30
C GLN A 187 -8.79 -22.03 29.26
N VAL A 188 -8.23 -22.44 28.12
CA VAL A 188 -7.91 -21.54 27.01
C VAL A 188 -9.16 -20.77 26.54
N ALA A 189 -10.29 -21.49 26.37
CA ALA A 189 -11.56 -20.87 26.01
C ALA A 189 -12.02 -19.83 27.05
N ARG A 190 -11.93 -20.14 28.35
CA ARG A 190 -12.30 -19.21 29.44
C ARG A 190 -11.36 -18.02 29.58
N THR A 191 -10.11 -18.13 29.12
CA THR A 191 -9.18 -17.00 29.10
C THR A 191 -9.49 -16.06 27.93
N LEU A 192 -9.73 -16.60 26.73
CA LEU A 192 -9.91 -15.79 25.51
C LEU A 192 -11.36 -15.33 25.25
N LEU A 193 -12.35 -15.96 25.89
CA LEU A 193 -13.76 -15.63 25.77
C LEU A 193 -14.28 -14.99 27.05
N THR A 194 -15.18 -14.01 26.90
CA THR A 194 -15.99 -13.54 28.02
C THR A 194 -17.01 -14.60 28.43
N ASP A 195 -17.53 -14.51 29.66
CA ASP A 195 -18.59 -15.41 30.12
C ASP A 195 -19.82 -15.40 29.20
N THR A 196 -20.15 -14.24 28.62
CA THR A 196 -21.28 -14.11 27.69
C THR A 196 -21.02 -14.88 26.39
N GLU A 197 -19.83 -14.73 25.81
CA GLU A 197 -19.45 -15.42 24.57
C GLU A 197 -19.30 -16.94 24.81
N PHE A 198 -18.70 -17.34 25.93
CA PHE A 198 -18.56 -18.74 26.32
C PHE A 198 -19.94 -19.40 26.46
N ASN A 199 -20.84 -18.80 27.23
CA ASN A 199 -22.19 -19.33 27.42
C ASN A 199 -23.00 -19.35 26.12
N ARG A 200 -22.83 -18.35 25.25
CA ARG A 200 -23.45 -18.33 23.91
C ARG A 200 -23.05 -19.56 23.11
N LEU A 201 -21.77 -19.91 23.11
CA LEU A 201 -21.22 -21.06 22.39
C LEU A 201 -21.51 -22.41 23.07
N SER A 202 -21.60 -22.46 24.40
CA SER A 202 -22.00 -23.67 25.15
C SER A 202 -23.48 -24.00 25.05
N SER A 203 -24.34 -23.02 24.72
CA SER A 203 -25.78 -23.24 24.57
C SER A 203 -26.20 -23.85 23.22
N GLY A 204 -25.27 -23.91 22.26
CA GLY A 204 -25.54 -24.18 20.84
C GLY A 204 -25.39 -25.62 20.38
N ALA A 205 -25.59 -26.62 21.25
CA ALA A 205 -25.30 -28.02 20.95
C ALA A 205 -26.03 -28.56 19.70
N LEU A 206 -25.36 -28.54 18.55
CA LEU A 206 -25.44 -29.66 17.62
C LEU A 206 -24.74 -30.81 18.33
N GLY A 207 -25.51 -31.61 19.08
CA GLY A 207 -25.02 -32.88 19.60
C GLY A 207 -24.45 -33.76 18.49
N GLN A 208 -23.90 -34.93 18.84
CA GLN A 208 -23.41 -35.86 17.82
C GLN A 208 -24.52 -36.12 16.79
N ILE A 209 -24.24 -35.74 15.54
CA ILE A 209 -25.16 -35.97 14.43
C ILE A 209 -25.15 -37.48 14.17
N PRO A 210 -26.29 -38.19 14.23
CA PRO A 210 -26.32 -39.61 13.92
C PRO A 210 -25.77 -39.89 12.52
N ASP A 211 -24.94 -40.92 12.37
CA ASP A 211 -24.25 -41.25 11.11
C ASP A 211 -25.21 -41.39 9.92
N GLU A 212 -26.41 -41.93 10.14
CA GLU A 212 -27.43 -42.06 9.11
C GLU A 212 -27.94 -40.70 8.59
N LEU A 213 -28.06 -39.71 9.49
CA LEU A 213 -28.52 -38.37 9.15
C LEU A 213 -27.39 -37.58 8.45
N LEU A 214 -26.15 -37.76 8.92
CA LEU A 214 -24.94 -37.24 8.31
C LEU A 214 -24.77 -37.75 6.87
N GLN A 215 -24.81 -39.07 6.64
CA GLN A 215 -24.66 -39.64 5.29
C GLN A 215 -25.77 -39.18 4.33
N ARG A 216 -26.99 -38.95 4.82
CA ARG A 216 -28.08 -38.42 4.01
C ARG A 216 -27.85 -36.96 3.63
N ALA A 217 -27.49 -36.11 4.59
CA ALA A 217 -27.18 -34.70 4.37
C ALA A 217 -26.01 -34.51 3.37
N LEU A 218 -24.98 -35.35 3.47
CA LEU A 218 -23.82 -35.27 2.58
C LEU A 218 -24.17 -35.53 1.12
N ARG A 219 -25.12 -36.42 0.81
CA ARG A 219 -25.49 -36.74 -0.59
C ARG A 219 -26.07 -35.56 -1.37
N GLU A 220 -26.56 -34.54 -0.67
CA GLU A 220 -27.17 -33.36 -1.29
C GLU A 220 -26.18 -32.19 -1.42
N LEU A 221 -25.00 -32.29 -0.79
CA LEU A 221 -24.00 -31.22 -0.81
C LEU A 221 -23.00 -31.41 -1.97
N PRO A 222 -22.44 -30.33 -2.54
CA PRO A 222 -21.29 -30.40 -3.43
C PRO A 222 -20.05 -31.00 -2.74
N PRO A 223 -19.07 -31.60 -3.47
CA PRO A 223 -17.93 -32.31 -2.87
C PRO A 223 -17.13 -31.51 -1.83
N VAL A 224 -16.84 -30.24 -2.10
CA VAL A 224 -16.11 -29.39 -1.14
C VAL A 224 -16.95 -29.09 0.10
N ALA A 225 -18.27 -28.90 -0.06
CA ALA A 225 -19.18 -28.68 1.06
C ALA A 225 -19.34 -29.95 1.91
N GLN A 226 -19.43 -31.13 1.27
CA GLN A 226 -19.41 -32.43 1.94
C GLN A 226 -18.16 -32.56 2.82
N GLN A 227 -16.99 -32.29 2.24
CA GLN A 227 -15.70 -32.40 2.91
C GLN A 227 -15.60 -31.47 4.13
N VAL A 228 -16.03 -30.21 3.97
CA VAL A 228 -16.09 -29.25 5.08
C VAL A 228 -17.05 -29.71 6.18
N PHE A 229 -18.21 -30.26 5.81
CA PHE A 229 -19.20 -30.74 6.76
C PHE A 229 -18.69 -31.96 7.56
N GLU A 230 -18.11 -32.95 6.86
CA GLU A 230 -17.47 -34.10 7.47
C GLU A 230 -16.32 -33.70 8.40
N ALA A 231 -15.45 -32.79 7.96
CA ALA A 231 -14.34 -32.31 8.76
C ALA A 231 -14.82 -31.64 10.06
N LYS A 232 -15.86 -30.80 10.00
CA LYS A 232 -16.46 -30.20 11.20
C LYS A 232 -17.05 -31.26 12.15
N ALA A 233 -17.74 -32.27 11.62
CA ALA A 233 -18.27 -33.36 12.45
C ALA A 233 -17.16 -34.17 13.14
N ARG A 234 -16.10 -34.50 12.41
CA ARG A 234 -14.92 -35.19 12.95
C ARG A 234 -14.19 -34.34 13.98
N ILE A 235 -14.00 -33.05 13.73
CA ILE A 235 -13.42 -32.12 14.70
C ILE A 235 -14.24 -32.10 15.99
N ARG A 236 -15.58 -31.98 15.93
CA ARG A 236 -16.43 -32.03 17.13
C ARG A 236 -16.18 -33.30 17.94
N SER A 237 -16.08 -34.46 17.30
CA SER A 237 -15.84 -35.72 18.00
C SER A 237 -14.43 -35.86 18.57
N THR A 238 -13.42 -35.35 17.86
CA THR A 238 -12.01 -35.50 18.25
C THR A 238 -11.63 -34.48 19.33
N ILE A 239 -12.10 -33.24 19.22
CA ILE A 239 -11.70 -32.15 20.12
C ILE A 239 -12.22 -32.32 21.55
N THR A 240 -13.25 -33.15 21.76
CA THR A 240 -13.76 -33.50 23.08
C THR A 240 -13.01 -34.68 23.71
N GLN A 241 -12.16 -35.37 22.96
CA GLN A 241 -11.34 -36.47 23.48
C GLN A 241 -10.13 -35.93 24.24
N ALA A 242 -9.95 -36.39 25.48
CA ALA A 242 -8.90 -35.91 26.37
C ALA A 242 -7.47 -36.17 25.87
N ASN A 243 -7.26 -37.19 25.03
CA ASN A 243 -5.96 -37.60 24.50
C ASN A 243 -5.70 -37.18 23.04
N SER A 244 -6.62 -36.43 22.41
CA SER A 244 -6.41 -35.94 21.04
C SER A 244 -5.32 -34.89 21.01
N THR A 245 -4.44 -34.93 20.01
CA THR A 245 -3.37 -33.93 19.86
C THR A 245 -3.77 -32.81 18.89
N PHE A 246 -2.91 -31.79 18.77
CA PHE A 246 -3.07 -30.77 17.74
C PHE A 246 -2.97 -31.38 16.34
N GLU A 247 -2.00 -32.26 16.12
CA GLU A 247 -1.74 -32.92 14.84
C GLU A 247 -2.90 -33.82 14.40
N ASP A 248 -3.60 -34.45 15.36
CA ASP A 248 -4.83 -35.22 15.09
C ASP A 248 -5.94 -34.33 14.52
N LEU A 249 -6.10 -33.12 15.10
CA LEU A 249 -7.09 -32.14 14.63
C LEU A 249 -6.65 -31.49 13.32
N GLU A 250 -5.37 -31.17 13.17
CA GLU A 250 -4.80 -30.57 11.97
C GLU A 250 -4.97 -31.48 10.75
N ARG A 251 -4.75 -32.79 10.90
CA ARG A 251 -4.97 -33.76 9.81
C ARG A 251 -6.41 -33.81 9.31
N ILE A 252 -7.37 -33.43 10.15
CA ILE A 252 -8.79 -33.32 9.80
C ILE A 252 -9.07 -31.95 9.16
N ALA A 253 -8.50 -30.89 9.71
CA ALA A 253 -8.80 -29.52 9.33
C ALA A 253 -8.06 -29.05 8.06
N VAL A 254 -6.85 -29.56 7.82
CA VAL A 254 -5.93 -29.09 6.79
C VAL A 254 -5.61 -30.25 5.85
N LEU A 255 -6.11 -30.15 4.61
CA LEU A 255 -5.88 -31.17 3.60
C LEU A 255 -4.52 -31.00 2.96
N LEU A 256 -3.81 -32.12 2.80
CA LEU A 256 -2.53 -32.18 2.11
C LEU A 256 -2.74 -32.37 0.60
N GLY A 257 -1.77 -31.91 -0.20
CA GLY A 257 -1.76 -32.05 -1.66
C GLY A 257 -2.36 -30.85 -2.40
N GLU A 258 -2.34 -30.93 -3.73
CA GLU A 258 -2.86 -29.87 -4.60
C GLU A 258 -4.38 -29.72 -4.45
N ALA A 259 -4.83 -28.49 -4.22
CA ALA A 259 -6.25 -28.21 -4.07
C ALA A 259 -6.94 -28.26 -5.45
N PRO A 260 -8.03 -29.03 -5.62
CA PRO A 260 -8.84 -28.93 -6.82
C PRO A 260 -9.49 -27.54 -6.91
N LEU A 261 -9.94 -27.14 -8.10
CA LEU A 261 -10.71 -25.91 -8.25
C LEU A 261 -12.08 -26.09 -7.58
N GLY A 262 -12.36 -25.27 -6.56
CA GLY A 262 -13.64 -25.32 -5.85
C GLY A 262 -14.76 -24.61 -6.60
N GLU A 263 -16.01 -24.90 -6.24
CA GLU A 263 -17.18 -24.20 -6.77
C GLU A 263 -17.11 -22.69 -6.49
N ASN A 264 -17.54 -21.87 -7.46
CA ASN A 264 -17.45 -20.40 -7.41
C ASN A 264 -16.03 -19.85 -7.23
N SER A 265 -14.99 -20.66 -7.48
CA SER A 265 -13.63 -20.16 -7.58
C SER A 265 -13.48 -19.22 -8.77
N ARG A 266 -12.59 -18.24 -8.63
CA ARG A 266 -12.16 -17.37 -9.72
C ARG A 266 -10.68 -17.10 -9.62
N GLU A 267 -10.08 -16.73 -10.74
CA GLU A 267 -8.70 -16.29 -10.76
C GLU A 267 -8.56 -14.99 -9.96
N VAL A 268 -7.63 -15.02 -9.01
CA VAL A 268 -7.16 -13.86 -8.25
C VAL A 268 -5.64 -13.89 -8.35
N PRO A 269 -5.00 -12.85 -8.90
CA PRO A 269 -3.54 -12.79 -8.92
C PRO A 269 -2.96 -12.82 -7.50
N ALA A 270 -1.77 -13.41 -7.38
CA ALA A 270 -0.97 -13.29 -6.17
C ALA A 270 -0.80 -11.81 -5.79
N GLN A 271 -0.83 -11.49 -4.50
CA GLN A 271 -0.57 -10.13 -4.01
C GLN A 271 -1.52 -9.05 -4.53
N ARG A 272 -2.73 -9.41 -4.99
CA ARG A 272 -3.81 -8.48 -5.33
C ARG A 272 -4.17 -7.60 -4.13
N TRP A 273 -4.15 -6.28 -4.32
CA TRP A 273 -4.58 -5.32 -3.30
C TRP A 273 -6.09 -5.35 -3.09
N SER A 274 -6.50 -5.16 -1.84
CA SER A 274 -7.88 -4.90 -1.44
C SER A 274 -7.95 -3.59 -0.66
N TYR A 275 -9.03 -2.83 -0.82
CA TYR A 275 -9.32 -1.68 0.03
C TYR A 275 -9.93 -2.13 1.35
N HIS A 276 -9.43 -1.61 2.47
CA HIS A 276 -9.96 -1.86 3.79
C HIS A 276 -10.90 -0.72 4.22
N PRO A 277 -12.05 -0.99 4.87
CA PRO A 277 -13.00 0.03 5.31
C PRO A 277 -12.39 1.14 6.19
N ASP A 278 -11.32 0.85 6.92
CA ASP A 278 -10.62 1.81 7.78
C ASP A 278 -9.67 2.75 7.02
N GLY A 279 -9.70 2.75 5.68
CA GLY A 279 -9.01 3.77 4.88
C GLY A 279 -7.58 3.43 4.47
N TYR A 280 -7.25 2.14 4.40
CA TYR A 280 -5.96 1.67 3.90
C TYR A 280 -6.15 0.58 2.85
N PHE A 281 -5.06 0.20 2.21
CA PHE A 281 -5.02 -0.91 1.25
C PHE A 281 -4.24 -2.06 1.87
N VAL A 282 -4.68 -3.29 1.64
CA VAL A 282 -4.06 -4.49 2.19
C VAL A 282 -3.94 -5.59 1.14
N ARG A 283 -2.86 -6.36 1.20
CA ARG A 283 -2.71 -7.60 0.45
C ARG A 283 -2.01 -8.66 1.30
N TYR A 284 -2.17 -9.92 0.90
CA TYR A 284 -1.75 -11.08 1.68
C TYR A 284 -0.80 -11.96 0.89
N SER A 285 0.23 -12.46 1.56
CA SER A 285 1.23 -13.41 1.05
C SER A 285 1.41 -14.54 2.08
N PRO A 286 0.54 -15.56 2.08
CA PRO A 286 0.64 -16.66 3.03
C PRO A 286 1.71 -17.68 2.63
N SER A 287 2.57 -18.07 3.58
CA SER A 287 3.51 -19.20 3.44
C SER A 287 2.94 -20.53 3.97
N GLY A 288 1.83 -20.43 4.72
CA GLY A 288 1.07 -21.51 5.33
C GLY A 288 -0.20 -20.91 5.94
N TYR A 289 -1.07 -21.73 6.52
CA TYR A 289 -2.25 -21.17 7.18
C TYR A 289 -1.94 -20.52 8.54
N SER A 290 -0.77 -20.85 9.10
CA SER A 290 -0.27 -20.36 10.38
C SER A 290 0.55 -19.08 10.25
N GLN A 291 0.98 -18.71 9.04
CA GLN A 291 1.86 -17.56 8.81
C GLN A 291 1.43 -16.80 7.56
N THR A 292 1.24 -15.49 7.71
CA THR A 292 0.87 -14.63 6.58
C THR A 292 1.60 -13.31 6.68
N GLU A 293 2.37 -12.99 5.64
CA GLU A 293 2.89 -11.65 5.44
C GLU A 293 1.78 -10.76 4.86
N MET A 294 1.55 -9.63 5.51
CA MET A 294 0.59 -8.62 5.12
C MET A 294 1.36 -7.39 4.66
N HIS A 295 1.02 -6.86 3.49
CA HIS A 295 1.43 -5.52 3.10
C HIS A 295 0.27 -4.56 3.25
N VAL A 296 0.54 -3.39 3.81
CA VAL A 296 -0.43 -2.32 4.06
C VAL A 296 0.06 -1.05 3.40
N SER A 297 -0.81 -0.35 2.67
CA SER A 297 -0.51 0.97 2.11
C SER A 297 -1.51 1.98 2.67
N VAL A 298 -1.03 2.92 3.47
CA VAL A 298 -1.81 3.98 4.10
C VAL A 298 -1.67 5.25 3.26
N PRO A 299 -2.73 5.74 2.62
CA PRO A 299 -2.63 6.83 1.67
C PRO A 299 -2.12 8.13 2.30
N GLU A 300 -1.14 8.75 1.64
CA GLU A 300 -0.73 10.10 1.98
C GLU A 300 -1.62 11.15 1.28
N PRO A 301 -1.88 12.29 1.93
CA PRO A 301 -2.61 13.34 1.25
C PRO A 301 -1.91 13.94 0.05
N ILE A 302 -2.61 13.92 -1.08
CA ILE A 302 -2.19 14.53 -2.34
C ILE A 302 -3.07 15.74 -2.66
N GLN A 303 -2.42 16.85 -2.98
CA GLN A 303 -3.09 18.04 -3.50
C GLN A 303 -3.25 17.91 -5.02
N LEU A 304 -4.48 18.05 -5.48
CA LEU A 304 -4.86 18.00 -6.90
C LEU A 304 -5.46 19.35 -7.31
N THR A 305 -4.94 19.92 -8.40
CA THR A 305 -5.48 21.16 -8.99
C THR A 305 -6.03 20.89 -10.39
N ARG A 306 -7.14 21.56 -10.72
CA ARG A 306 -7.79 21.48 -12.03
C ARG A 306 -7.95 22.87 -12.65
N ASP A 307 -8.01 22.93 -13.97
CA ASP A 307 -8.38 24.15 -14.69
C ASP A 307 -9.90 24.30 -14.87
N SER A 308 -10.32 25.35 -15.56
CA SER A 308 -11.74 25.65 -15.82
C SER A 308 -12.44 24.65 -16.73
N GLN A 309 -11.69 23.80 -17.44
CA GLN A 309 -12.24 22.70 -18.25
C GLN A 309 -12.30 21.40 -17.44
N GLY A 310 -11.96 21.45 -16.15
CA GLY A 310 -12.01 20.30 -15.25
C GLY A 310 -10.85 19.34 -15.45
N ARG A 311 -9.75 19.73 -16.09
CA ARG A 311 -8.60 18.85 -16.36
C ARG A 311 -7.58 18.96 -15.25
N ILE A 312 -6.91 17.86 -14.88
CA ILE A 312 -5.87 17.86 -13.84
C ILE A 312 -4.62 18.59 -14.37
N THR A 313 -4.21 19.68 -13.72
CA THR A 313 -3.02 20.45 -14.11
C THR A 313 -1.85 20.26 -13.18
N THR A 314 -2.10 19.89 -11.92
CA THR A 314 -1.05 19.69 -10.93
C THR A 314 -1.41 18.60 -9.92
N LEU A 315 -0.44 17.74 -9.62
CA LEU A 315 -0.43 16.87 -8.44
C LEU A 315 0.77 17.23 -7.56
N THR A 316 0.59 17.29 -6.24
CA THR A 316 1.68 17.58 -5.29
C THR A 316 1.51 16.80 -3.99
N ASP A 317 2.57 16.13 -3.54
CA ASP A 317 2.59 15.47 -2.22
C ASP A 317 3.07 16.41 -1.10
N ARG A 318 3.23 15.86 0.12
CA ARG A 318 3.72 16.62 1.28
C ARG A 318 5.22 16.92 1.22
N SER A 319 5.99 16.12 0.47
CA SER A 319 7.43 16.26 0.31
C SER A 319 7.79 17.30 -0.76
N GLY A 320 6.80 17.84 -1.47
CA GLY A 320 7.01 18.84 -2.53
C GLY A 320 7.19 18.22 -3.92
N ASN A 321 7.13 16.90 -4.05
CA ASN A 321 7.17 16.22 -5.35
C ASN A 321 5.95 16.65 -6.16
N ARG A 322 6.17 17.00 -7.43
CA ARG A 322 5.15 17.62 -8.27
C ARG A 322 5.12 17.08 -9.69
N ILE A 323 3.90 16.94 -10.21
CA ILE A 323 3.63 16.68 -11.63
C ILE A 323 2.81 17.87 -12.14
N ASP A 324 3.33 18.60 -13.12
CA ASP A 324 2.63 19.68 -13.80
C ASP A 324 2.26 19.27 -15.22
N ILE A 325 1.02 19.55 -15.63
CA ILE A 325 0.49 19.22 -16.95
C ILE A 325 -0.05 20.49 -17.59
N GLN A 326 0.43 20.78 -18.79
CA GLN A 326 -0.12 21.80 -19.67
C GLN A 326 -0.78 21.14 -20.86
N TYR A 327 -2.01 21.53 -21.16
CA TYR A 327 -2.75 21.01 -22.30
C TYR A 327 -2.58 21.90 -23.54
N ASP A 328 -2.69 21.30 -24.71
CA ASP A 328 -2.62 22.02 -25.98
C ASP A 328 -4.00 22.50 -26.43
N ASP A 329 -4.41 23.66 -25.92
CA ASP A 329 -5.70 24.29 -26.25
C ASP A 329 -5.79 24.82 -27.69
N SER A 330 -4.70 24.72 -28.48
CA SER A 330 -4.76 25.01 -29.92
C SER A 330 -5.46 23.89 -30.71
N LEU A 331 -5.51 22.69 -30.14
CA LEU A 331 -6.20 21.54 -30.71
C LEU A 331 -7.60 21.44 -30.11
N ALA A 332 -8.59 21.24 -30.98
CA ALA A 332 -9.95 20.94 -30.51
C ALA A 332 -9.92 19.67 -29.62
N PRO A 333 -10.66 19.67 -28.50
CA PRO A 333 -10.84 18.46 -27.71
C PRO A 333 -11.45 17.35 -28.56
N LEU A 334 -11.00 16.12 -28.35
CA LEU A 334 -11.69 14.96 -28.89
C LEU A 334 -13.06 14.84 -28.23
N THR A 335 -14.11 14.87 -29.04
CA THR A 335 -15.48 14.53 -28.61
C THR A 335 -15.76 13.05 -28.83
N VAL A 336 -16.37 12.37 -27.86
CA VAL A 336 -16.72 10.96 -27.98
C VAL A 336 -18.19 10.82 -28.37
N ALA A 337 -18.46 10.44 -29.62
CA ALA A 337 -19.84 10.28 -30.09
C ALA A 337 -20.59 9.21 -29.26
N GLY A 338 -21.72 9.59 -28.68
CA GLY A 338 -22.50 8.73 -27.78
C GLY A 338 -22.07 8.79 -26.31
N ASP A 339 -21.09 9.64 -25.96
CA ASP A 339 -20.66 9.87 -24.59
C ASP A 339 -20.17 11.31 -24.38
N ASP A 340 -21.10 12.25 -24.26
CA ASP A 340 -20.81 13.68 -24.10
C ASP A 340 -20.12 14.02 -22.77
N GLY A 341 -20.11 13.07 -21.82
CA GLY A 341 -19.44 13.20 -20.53
C GLY A 341 -17.92 12.96 -20.59
N VAL A 342 -17.40 12.52 -21.73
CA VAL A 342 -15.98 12.22 -21.92
C VAL A 342 -15.39 13.02 -23.07
N SER A 343 -14.26 13.67 -22.80
CA SER A 343 -13.48 14.39 -23.80
C SER A 343 -12.01 13.98 -23.73
N GLY A 344 -11.31 14.02 -24.87
CA GLY A 344 -9.86 13.83 -24.93
C GLY A 344 -9.14 15.17 -25.11
N TYR A 345 -8.06 15.36 -24.36
CA TYR A 345 -7.27 16.59 -24.40
C TYR A 345 -5.81 16.29 -24.69
N ALA A 346 -5.28 16.88 -25.76
CA ALA A 346 -3.87 16.81 -26.11
C ALA A 346 -3.02 17.47 -25.02
N ILE A 347 -1.90 16.84 -24.69
CA ILE A 347 -0.94 17.35 -23.72
C ILE A 347 0.12 18.15 -24.49
N ARG A 348 0.30 19.42 -24.10
CA ARG A 348 1.39 20.27 -24.59
C ARG A 348 2.67 19.99 -23.84
N SER A 349 2.62 19.86 -22.52
CA SER A 349 3.80 19.49 -21.76
C SER A 349 3.47 18.81 -20.44
N VAL A 350 4.39 17.98 -19.99
CA VAL A 350 4.40 17.35 -18.67
C VAL A 350 5.73 17.69 -18.05
N ARG A 351 5.71 18.28 -16.86
CA ARG A 351 6.92 18.62 -16.10
C ARG A 351 6.90 17.89 -14.77
N LEU A 352 7.89 17.04 -14.57
CA LEU A 352 8.12 16.36 -13.30
C LEU A 352 9.14 17.17 -12.49
N ARG A 353 8.84 17.38 -11.20
CA ARG A 353 9.74 18.06 -10.27
C ARG A 353 9.87 17.31 -8.96
N ARG A 354 11.12 17.13 -8.52
CA ARG A 354 11.47 16.48 -7.26
C ARG A 354 12.78 17.05 -6.76
N ASP A 355 12.85 17.35 -5.48
CA ASP A 355 14.10 17.66 -4.81
C ASP A 355 14.54 16.43 -4.01
N GLU A 356 15.80 16.04 -4.12
CA GLU A 356 16.39 14.91 -3.42
C GLU A 356 17.69 15.33 -2.75
N LEU A 357 17.86 15.01 -1.47
CA LEU A 357 19.14 15.14 -0.80
C LEU A 357 20.10 14.08 -1.36
N LEU A 358 21.16 14.52 -2.04
CA LEU A 358 22.37 13.75 -2.27
C LEU A 358 23.20 13.74 -0.98
N PRO A 359 23.39 12.57 -0.37
CA PRO A 359 24.24 12.45 0.79
C PRO A 359 25.68 12.88 0.48
N PRO A 360 26.34 13.65 1.37
CA PRO A 360 25.83 14.19 2.63
C PRO A 360 25.28 15.62 2.57
N GLU A 361 25.61 16.40 1.54
CA GLU A 361 25.60 17.88 1.64
C GLU A 361 24.80 18.61 0.57
N GLU A 362 24.12 17.91 -0.35
CA GLU A 362 23.56 18.61 -1.53
C GLU A 362 22.16 18.20 -1.89
N ILE A 363 21.45 19.09 -2.56
CA ILE A 363 20.10 18.81 -3.06
C ILE A 363 20.12 18.83 -4.57
N LEU A 364 19.82 17.68 -5.18
CA LEU A 364 19.49 17.62 -6.58
C LEU A 364 18.03 17.98 -6.78
N SER A 365 17.82 19.09 -7.49
CA SER A 365 16.53 19.40 -8.08
C SER A 365 16.41 18.70 -9.43
N PHE A 366 15.60 17.65 -9.48
CA PHE A 366 15.21 17.01 -10.72
C PHE A 366 14.05 17.79 -11.33
N ASP A 367 14.28 18.28 -12.55
CA ASP A 367 13.27 18.95 -13.34
C ASP A 367 13.35 18.47 -14.78
N ARG A 368 12.29 17.79 -15.25
CA ARG A 368 12.25 17.30 -16.61
C ARG A 368 10.92 17.58 -17.24
N THR A 369 10.96 18.14 -18.45
CA THR A 369 9.78 18.47 -19.24
C THR A 369 9.74 17.64 -20.51
N TRP A 370 8.62 16.96 -20.75
CA TRP A 370 8.28 16.33 -22.01
C TRP A 370 7.28 17.22 -22.72
N SER A 371 7.59 17.64 -23.94
CA SER A 371 6.73 18.55 -24.71
C SER A 371 6.11 17.84 -25.90
N ASP A 372 4.92 18.29 -26.28
CA ASP A 372 4.21 17.90 -27.49
C ASP A 372 4.07 16.39 -27.63
N GLN A 373 3.72 15.68 -26.55
CA GLN A 373 3.49 14.23 -26.54
C GLN A 373 2.31 13.82 -25.66
N GLY A 374 1.58 12.82 -26.14
CA GLY A 374 0.44 12.23 -25.43
C GLY A 374 -0.83 13.09 -25.43
N TRP A 375 -1.84 12.53 -24.81
CA TRP A 375 -3.15 13.13 -24.55
C TRP A 375 -3.82 12.31 -23.45
N THR A 376 -4.84 12.83 -22.78
CA THR A 376 -5.59 12.09 -21.76
C THR A 376 -7.09 12.25 -21.96
N LEU A 377 -7.85 11.26 -21.49
CA LEU A 377 -9.31 11.39 -21.34
C LEU A 377 -9.61 12.16 -20.05
N VAL A 378 -10.69 12.92 -20.06
CA VAL A 378 -11.28 13.55 -18.89
C VAL A 378 -12.77 13.19 -18.88
N GLY A 379 -13.25 12.71 -17.73
CA GLY A 379 -14.60 12.23 -17.53
C GLY A 379 -14.69 10.72 -17.29
N VAL A 380 -15.91 10.28 -16.99
CA VAL A 380 -16.24 8.87 -16.68
C VAL A 380 -16.91 8.24 -17.91
N PRO A 381 -16.28 7.26 -18.57
CA PRO A 381 -16.86 6.59 -19.72
C PRO A 381 -18.18 5.87 -19.39
N SER A 382 -19.21 6.11 -20.18
CA SER A 382 -20.48 5.38 -20.13
C SER A 382 -20.35 3.95 -20.70
N GLY A 383 -19.38 3.76 -21.61
CA GLY A 383 -19.19 2.54 -22.39
C GLY A 383 -19.92 2.50 -23.73
N ASP A 384 -20.80 3.47 -24.01
CA ASP A 384 -21.55 3.56 -25.27
C ASP A 384 -20.86 4.42 -26.34
N GLY A 385 -19.88 5.22 -25.89
CA GLY A 385 -19.05 6.08 -26.72
C GLY A 385 -18.29 5.35 -27.84
N ARG A 386 -18.21 6.02 -28.99
CA ARG A 386 -17.51 5.56 -30.19
C ARG A 386 -16.52 6.63 -30.65
N PRO A 387 -15.39 6.78 -29.95
CA PRO A 387 -14.41 7.79 -30.33
C PRO A 387 -13.86 7.45 -31.71
N GLN A 388 -13.97 8.39 -32.64
CA GLN A 388 -13.36 8.33 -33.96
C GLN A 388 -12.39 9.49 -34.06
N ALA A 389 -11.11 9.18 -34.15
CA ALA A 389 -10.09 10.20 -34.12
C ALA A 389 -8.88 9.80 -34.95
N SER A 390 -8.13 10.82 -35.39
CA SER A 390 -6.88 10.69 -36.13
C SER A 390 -5.82 11.60 -35.51
N GLY A 391 -4.59 11.50 -35.99
CA GLY A 391 -3.47 12.32 -35.49
C GLY A 391 -3.18 12.06 -34.01
N ARG A 392 -3.13 13.15 -33.21
CA ARG A 392 -2.82 13.15 -31.77
C ARG A 392 -3.66 12.17 -30.95
N TYR A 393 -4.89 11.91 -31.38
CA TYR A 393 -5.87 11.07 -30.71
C TYR A 393 -6.02 9.68 -31.35
N GLY A 394 -5.07 9.25 -32.20
CA GLY A 394 -5.23 8.07 -33.06
C GLY A 394 -5.54 6.75 -32.34
N ASP A 395 -5.21 6.63 -31.06
CA ASP A 395 -5.48 5.46 -30.20
C ASP A 395 -6.74 5.62 -29.32
N ALA A 396 -7.60 6.62 -29.57
CA ALA A 396 -8.75 6.93 -28.72
C ALA A 396 -9.73 5.78 -28.51
N ALA A 397 -9.98 4.97 -29.53
CA ALA A 397 -10.83 3.78 -29.38
C ALA A 397 -10.23 2.75 -28.41
N THR A 398 -8.91 2.62 -28.37
CA THR A 398 -8.22 1.72 -27.43
C THR A 398 -8.29 2.28 -26.01
N ARG A 399 -7.95 3.56 -25.83
CA ARG A 399 -8.00 4.21 -24.51
C ARG A 399 -9.40 4.22 -23.90
N TYR A 400 -10.41 4.52 -24.70
CA TYR A 400 -11.80 4.50 -24.24
C TYR A 400 -12.27 3.09 -23.83
N ARG A 401 -11.86 2.03 -24.56
CA ARG A 401 -12.14 0.64 -24.17
C ARG A 401 -11.44 0.25 -22.88
N GLN A 402 -10.17 0.66 -22.69
CA GLN A 402 -9.42 0.43 -21.45
C GLN A 402 -10.08 1.16 -20.28
N ALA A 403 -10.44 2.42 -20.47
CA ALA A 403 -11.16 3.24 -19.50
C ALA A 403 -12.52 2.64 -19.09
N THR A 404 -13.28 2.12 -20.07
CA THR A 404 -14.55 1.41 -19.80
C THR A 404 -14.31 0.11 -19.03
N ARG A 405 -13.25 -0.64 -19.36
CA ARG A 405 -12.87 -1.87 -18.63
C ARG A 405 -12.49 -1.55 -17.18
N TYR A 406 -11.70 -0.50 -16.98
CA TYR A 406 -11.33 0.00 -15.66
C TYR A 406 -12.57 0.30 -14.81
N GLN A 407 -13.54 1.06 -15.35
CA GLN A 407 -14.78 1.38 -14.62
C GLN A 407 -15.54 0.11 -14.21
N ARG A 408 -15.65 -0.89 -15.10
CA ARG A 408 -16.29 -2.17 -14.78
C ARG A 408 -15.53 -2.96 -13.71
N GLN A 409 -14.20 -2.95 -13.76
CA GLN A 409 -13.35 -3.65 -12.79
C GLN A 409 -13.43 -3.04 -11.40
N GLN A 410 -13.60 -1.73 -11.28
CA GLN A 410 -13.69 -1.03 -9.99
C GLN A 410 -15.12 -0.87 -9.46
N ALA A 411 -16.14 -1.16 -10.26
CA ALA A 411 -17.55 -0.94 -9.90
C ALA A 411 -17.92 -1.59 -8.56
N SER A 412 -17.41 -2.79 -8.27
CA SER A 412 -17.66 -3.50 -7.02
C SER A 412 -17.19 -2.69 -5.80
N VAL A 413 -15.92 -2.28 -5.79
CA VAL A 413 -15.37 -1.52 -4.67
C VAL A 413 -16.03 -0.13 -4.55
N PHE A 414 -16.33 0.53 -5.68
CA PHE A 414 -16.98 1.84 -5.68
C PHE A 414 -18.39 1.79 -5.10
N ASN A 415 -19.16 0.73 -5.37
CA ASN A 415 -20.45 0.51 -4.74
C ASN A 415 -20.28 0.25 -3.24
N GLN A 416 -19.29 -0.57 -2.87
CA GLN A 416 -19.17 -1.03 -1.50
C GLN A 416 -18.65 0.03 -0.52
N VAL A 417 -17.98 1.05 -1.03
CA VAL A 417 -17.55 2.23 -0.25
C VAL A 417 -18.46 3.44 -0.47
N ASP A 418 -19.65 3.22 -1.05
CA ASP A 418 -20.70 4.23 -1.29
C ASP A 418 -20.25 5.46 -2.08
N ILE A 419 -19.35 5.28 -3.06
CA ILE A 419 -18.91 6.36 -3.96
C ILE A 419 -19.46 6.22 -5.38
N ALA A 420 -20.10 5.10 -5.71
CA ALA A 420 -20.64 4.86 -7.06
C ALA A 420 -21.72 5.87 -7.49
N SER A 421 -22.38 6.53 -6.54
CA SER A 421 -23.34 7.61 -6.80
C SER A 421 -22.69 9.00 -6.79
N ASN A 422 -21.43 9.11 -6.35
CA ASN A 422 -20.69 10.36 -6.25
C ASN A 422 -19.94 10.64 -7.55
N THR A 423 -20.55 11.47 -8.40
CA THR A 423 -20.01 11.81 -9.73
C THR A 423 -18.63 12.47 -9.65
N ALA A 424 -18.37 13.30 -8.64
CA ALA A 424 -17.05 13.92 -8.44
C ALA A 424 -15.99 12.88 -8.06
N ALA A 425 -16.34 11.91 -7.22
CA ALA A 425 -15.44 10.81 -6.85
C ALA A 425 -15.08 9.94 -8.05
N LEU A 426 -16.09 9.52 -8.81
CA LEU A 426 -15.88 8.73 -10.02
C LEU A 426 -15.04 9.48 -11.05
N GLN A 427 -15.27 10.78 -11.22
CA GLN A 427 -14.48 11.61 -12.12
C GLN A 427 -13.02 11.74 -11.67
N ASP A 428 -12.76 12.03 -10.40
CA ASP A 428 -11.38 12.12 -9.89
C ASP A 428 -10.61 10.80 -10.09
N LEU A 429 -11.23 9.67 -9.75
CA LEU A 429 -10.60 8.36 -9.90
C LEU A 429 -10.39 7.97 -11.37
N ALA A 430 -11.36 8.28 -12.25
CA ALA A 430 -11.26 8.06 -13.68
C ALA A 430 -10.15 8.92 -14.31
N ASP A 431 -10.12 10.21 -14.00
CA ASP A 431 -9.17 11.16 -14.58
C ASP A 431 -7.73 10.86 -14.16
N ILE A 432 -7.51 10.46 -12.90
CA ILE A 432 -6.19 10.02 -12.43
C ILE A 432 -5.77 8.75 -13.19
N TYR A 433 -6.67 7.77 -13.35
CA TYR A 433 -6.37 6.57 -14.14
C TYR A 433 -6.03 6.92 -15.60
N HIS A 434 -6.82 7.77 -16.26
CA HIS A 434 -6.57 8.17 -17.64
C HIS A 434 -5.23 8.88 -17.77
N LEU A 435 -4.89 9.72 -16.79
CA LEU A 435 -3.62 10.43 -16.74
C LEU A 435 -2.45 9.45 -16.53
N THR A 436 -2.56 8.45 -15.64
CA THR A 436 -1.56 7.37 -15.52
C THR A 436 -1.32 6.69 -16.86
N GLN A 437 -2.39 6.27 -17.55
CA GLN A 437 -2.29 5.63 -18.87
C GLN A 437 -1.75 6.57 -19.96
N ALA A 438 -1.88 7.89 -19.78
CA ALA A 438 -1.33 8.87 -20.69
C ALA A 438 0.17 9.13 -20.46
N LEU A 439 0.59 9.19 -19.20
CA LEU A 439 1.94 9.62 -18.82
C LEU A 439 2.95 8.48 -18.85
N GLU A 440 2.57 7.26 -18.45
CA GLU A 440 3.46 6.09 -18.49
C GLU A 440 4.13 5.87 -19.85
N PRO A 441 3.40 5.81 -20.99
CA PRO A 441 4.04 5.60 -22.30
C PRO A 441 4.76 6.85 -22.85
N VAL A 442 4.40 8.05 -22.39
CA VAL A 442 5.05 9.31 -22.83
C VAL A 442 6.40 9.48 -22.14
N ILE A 443 6.44 9.20 -20.84
CA ILE A 443 7.65 9.31 -20.04
C ILE A 443 8.54 8.07 -20.27
N ALA A 444 7.92 6.88 -20.35
CA ALA A 444 8.58 5.58 -20.48
C ALA A 444 9.82 5.49 -19.58
N PRO A 445 9.64 5.70 -18.26
CA PRO A 445 10.78 5.87 -17.37
C PRO A 445 11.60 4.58 -17.33
N PRO A 446 12.94 4.66 -17.32
CA PRO A 446 13.78 3.51 -17.02
C PRO A 446 13.43 2.92 -15.65
N ALA A 447 13.63 1.62 -15.49
CA ALA A 447 13.49 0.98 -14.18
C ALA A 447 14.44 1.62 -13.16
N ASN A 448 14.00 1.72 -11.91
CA ASN A 448 14.76 2.32 -10.80
C ASN A 448 15.21 3.78 -11.03
N SER A 449 14.57 4.50 -11.96
CA SER A 449 14.82 5.92 -12.19
C SER A 449 13.95 6.81 -11.31
N TRP A 450 14.39 8.04 -11.05
CA TRP A 450 13.58 9.00 -10.28
C TRP A 450 12.24 9.32 -10.96
N GLN A 451 12.15 9.20 -12.29
CA GLN A 451 10.92 9.39 -13.04
C GLN A 451 9.91 8.27 -12.77
N ALA A 452 10.38 7.02 -12.64
CA ALA A 452 9.52 5.89 -12.28
C ALA A 452 8.94 6.10 -10.87
N ASP A 453 9.78 6.47 -9.90
CA ASP A 453 9.34 6.84 -8.55
C ASP A 453 8.31 7.97 -8.60
N GLN A 454 8.57 9.02 -9.38
CA GLN A 454 7.70 10.18 -9.47
C GLN A 454 6.32 9.83 -10.04
N LEU A 455 6.24 8.89 -10.99
CA LEU A 455 4.96 8.44 -11.53
C LEU A 455 4.12 7.66 -10.52
N THR A 456 4.72 7.09 -9.46
CA THR A 456 3.96 6.47 -8.36
C THR A 456 3.06 7.48 -7.63
N LEU A 457 3.34 8.79 -7.74
CA LEU A 457 2.49 9.85 -7.22
C LEU A 457 1.06 9.79 -7.75
N LEU A 458 0.85 9.35 -8.99
CA LEU A 458 -0.49 9.18 -9.57
C LEU A 458 -1.24 8.03 -8.88
N THR A 459 -0.54 6.92 -8.61
CA THR A 459 -1.10 5.79 -7.86
C THR A 459 -1.47 6.19 -6.44
N ARG A 460 -0.59 6.93 -5.75
CA ARG A 460 -0.87 7.46 -4.40
C ARG A 460 -2.01 8.47 -4.41
N ALA A 461 -2.10 9.32 -5.43
CA ALA A 461 -3.21 10.23 -5.62
C ALA A 461 -4.53 9.47 -5.75
N TRP A 462 -4.55 8.40 -6.55
CA TRP A 462 -5.72 7.55 -6.71
C TRP A 462 -6.16 6.91 -5.38
N GLN A 463 -5.21 6.32 -4.65
CA GLN A 463 -5.44 5.73 -3.33
C GLN A 463 -6.02 6.75 -2.35
N TYR A 464 -5.44 7.96 -2.30
CA TYR A 464 -5.92 9.05 -1.45
C TYR A 464 -7.32 9.51 -1.82
N GLN A 465 -7.62 9.69 -3.11
CA GLN A 465 -8.96 10.11 -3.54
C GLN A 465 -10.02 9.07 -3.17
N LEU A 466 -9.76 7.77 -3.41
CA LEU A 466 -10.69 6.71 -3.02
C LEU A 466 -10.98 6.76 -1.52
N CYS A 467 -9.91 6.80 -0.71
CA CYS A 467 -10.02 6.84 0.74
C CYS A 467 -10.73 8.11 1.25
N ARG A 468 -10.46 9.27 0.66
CA ARG A 468 -11.10 10.55 0.99
C ARG A 468 -12.59 10.53 0.71
N TYR A 469 -13.00 10.04 -0.47
CA TYR A 469 -14.42 9.99 -0.85
C TYR A 469 -15.19 8.91 -0.11
N ALA A 470 -14.54 7.80 0.27
CA ALA A 470 -15.10 6.80 1.17
C ALA A 470 -15.26 7.30 2.63
N GLY A 471 -14.76 8.49 2.96
CA GLY A 471 -14.86 9.09 4.29
C GLY A 471 -13.87 8.53 5.32
N ALA A 472 -12.93 7.69 4.90
CA ALA A 472 -11.96 7.05 5.78
C ALA A 472 -10.64 7.83 5.92
N CYS A 473 -10.29 8.67 4.94
CA CYS A 473 -9.14 9.57 5.03
C CYS A 473 -9.59 11.01 5.28
N SER A 474 -8.88 11.70 6.18
CA SER A 474 -9.11 13.13 6.41
C SER A 474 -8.84 13.95 5.15
N ALA A 475 -9.80 14.80 4.79
CA ALA A 475 -9.58 15.80 3.75
C ALA A 475 -8.52 16.79 4.24
N VAL A 476 -7.42 16.96 3.49
CA VAL A 476 -6.57 18.12 3.71
C VAL A 476 -7.38 19.31 3.26
N ALA A 477 -7.80 20.15 4.21
CA ALA A 477 -8.47 21.40 3.89
C ALA A 477 -7.58 22.17 2.89
N SER A 478 -8.01 22.27 1.63
CA SER A 478 -7.35 23.10 0.65
C SER A 478 -7.51 24.56 1.08
N ARG A 479 -6.54 25.09 1.82
CA ARG A 479 -6.45 26.53 2.02
C ARG A 479 -5.87 27.11 0.74
N SER A 480 -6.74 27.71 -0.07
CA SER A 480 -6.41 28.48 -1.26
C SER A 480 -5.27 29.46 -1.00
N ARG A 481 -4.18 29.33 -1.76
CA ARG A 481 -3.00 30.21 -1.78
C ARG A 481 -3.26 31.54 -2.52
N ASP A 482 -4.43 32.15 -2.35
CA ASP A 482 -4.77 33.41 -3.05
C ASP A 482 -4.33 34.68 -2.29
N THR A 483 -3.36 34.57 -1.39
CA THR A 483 -2.72 35.77 -0.84
C THR A 483 -1.30 35.43 -0.42
N LEU A 484 -0.31 35.81 -1.24
CA LEU A 484 1.02 36.29 -0.82
C LEU A 484 1.85 36.64 -2.07
N LEU A 485 1.63 37.85 -2.58
CA LEU A 485 2.68 38.60 -3.28
C LEU A 485 3.49 39.35 -2.21
N ALA A 486 4.82 39.27 -2.36
CA ALA A 486 5.85 40.15 -1.80
C ALA A 486 6.19 40.06 -0.29
N SER A 487 7.19 39.25 0.05
CA SER A 487 8.50 39.72 0.55
C SER A 487 9.36 38.54 1.02
N ALA A 488 10.64 38.55 0.64
CA ALA A 488 11.58 37.43 0.69
C ALA A 488 12.12 37.08 2.09
N GLN A 489 11.48 37.50 3.19
CA GLN A 489 11.98 37.24 4.55
C GLN A 489 10.89 36.78 5.55
N GLY A 490 9.69 36.45 5.07
CA GLY A 490 8.53 36.17 5.95
C GLY A 490 8.06 34.72 6.06
N ILE A 491 8.67 33.74 5.39
CA ILE A 491 8.08 32.39 5.22
C ILE A 491 8.60 31.33 6.22
N TYR A 492 9.75 31.55 6.89
CA TYR A 492 10.36 30.50 7.72
C TYR A 492 9.76 30.29 9.12
N LEU A 493 8.79 31.09 9.58
CA LEU A 493 8.19 30.93 10.91
C LEU A 493 6.71 30.52 10.92
N ALA A 494 6.09 30.27 9.75
CA ALA A 494 4.68 29.87 9.69
C ALA A 494 4.46 28.34 9.66
N GLN A 495 5.52 27.52 9.52
CA GLN A 495 5.43 26.06 9.50
C GLN A 495 5.59 25.38 10.87
N ALA A 496 6.06 26.10 11.90
CA ALA A 496 6.30 25.50 13.22
C ALA A 496 5.10 25.57 14.20
N ASN A 497 3.96 26.19 13.83
CA ASN A 497 2.84 26.38 14.77
C ASN A 497 1.45 26.41 14.12
N GLN A 498 1.18 25.47 13.20
CA GLN A 498 -0.20 25.15 12.84
C GLN A 498 -0.51 23.72 13.28
N SER A 499 -1.13 23.63 14.44
CA SER A 499 -1.74 22.42 14.98
C SER A 499 -2.73 21.88 13.94
N MET A 500 -2.30 20.87 13.20
CA MET A 500 -3.19 20.08 12.36
C MET A 500 -4.26 19.41 13.24
N PRO A 501 -5.50 19.25 12.76
CA PRO A 501 -6.51 18.50 13.49
C PRO A 501 -6.03 17.05 13.69
N GLY A 502 -5.88 16.65 14.96
CA GLY A 502 -5.78 15.25 15.42
C GLY A 502 -4.75 14.36 14.73
N ASN A 503 -3.54 14.32 15.28
CA ASN A 503 -2.47 13.37 14.94
C ASN A 503 -2.78 11.95 15.45
N ASP A 504 -3.97 11.42 15.17
CA ASP A 504 -4.31 10.04 15.46
C ASP A 504 -4.04 9.24 14.17
N GLY A 505 -3.05 8.35 14.20
CA GLY A 505 -2.69 7.53 13.03
C GLY A 505 -3.86 6.68 12.52
N THR A 506 -3.72 6.07 11.34
CA THR A 506 -4.69 5.11 10.83
C THR A 506 -4.59 3.83 11.66
N PRO A 507 -5.69 3.36 12.29
CA PRO A 507 -5.72 2.08 12.98
C PRO A 507 -5.62 0.94 11.96
N ILE A 508 -4.69 0.01 12.15
CA ILE A 508 -4.59 -1.24 11.39
C ILE A 508 -4.90 -2.40 12.33
N ASP A 509 -5.92 -3.18 11.99
CA ASP A 509 -6.31 -4.37 12.73
C ASP A 509 -6.44 -5.58 11.80
N PRO A 510 -5.38 -6.41 11.68
CA PRO A 510 -5.41 -7.67 10.95
C PRO A 510 -6.56 -8.62 11.29
N SER A 511 -7.13 -8.54 12.50
CA SER A 511 -8.25 -9.37 12.92
C SER A 511 -9.61 -8.89 12.43
N GLY A 512 -9.67 -7.69 11.81
CA GLY A 512 -10.87 -7.05 11.27
C GLY A 512 -11.63 -7.86 10.21
N GLY A 513 -10.95 -8.79 9.55
CA GLY A 513 -11.49 -9.58 8.46
C GLY A 513 -10.81 -10.94 8.29
N ALA A 514 -11.00 -11.52 7.11
CA ALA A 514 -10.28 -12.70 6.68
C ALA A 514 -9.65 -12.48 5.30
N ALA A 515 -8.49 -13.09 5.08
CA ALA A 515 -7.95 -13.29 3.75
C ALA A 515 -8.66 -14.50 3.12
N VAL A 516 -9.40 -14.28 2.03
CA VAL A 516 -10.14 -15.32 1.32
C VAL A 516 -9.44 -15.68 0.00
N PRO A 517 -9.24 -16.96 -0.32
CA PRO A 517 -8.54 -17.38 -1.53
C PRO A 517 -9.44 -17.28 -2.77
N GLY A 518 -8.82 -17.02 -3.93
CA GLY A 518 -9.50 -17.14 -5.23
C GLY A 518 -10.01 -18.56 -5.53
N ASN A 519 -9.30 -19.59 -5.06
CA ASN A 519 -9.75 -20.99 -5.10
C ASN A 519 -10.50 -21.35 -3.81
N THR A 520 -11.81 -21.58 -3.88
CA THR A 520 -12.67 -21.85 -2.73
C THR A 520 -12.45 -23.20 -2.06
N SER A 521 -11.65 -24.10 -2.66
CA SER A 521 -11.14 -25.33 -2.02
C SER A 521 -9.96 -25.08 -1.07
N LYS A 522 -9.45 -23.85 -1.01
CA LYS A 522 -8.37 -23.45 -0.10
C LYS A 522 -8.90 -22.76 1.16
N GLN A 523 -8.04 -22.69 2.16
CA GLN A 523 -8.37 -22.13 3.46
C GLN A 523 -8.54 -20.61 3.42
N ARG A 524 -9.57 -20.15 4.12
CA ARG A 524 -9.72 -18.76 4.57
C ARG A 524 -8.80 -18.55 5.77
N LEU A 525 -8.11 -17.42 5.83
CA LEU A 525 -7.13 -17.13 6.87
C LEU A 525 -7.60 -15.95 7.72
N GLY A 526 -7.58 -16.10 9.03
CA GLY A 526 -7.74 -14.98 9.98
C GLY A 526 -6.36 -14.58 10.48
N ALA A 527 -6.00 -13.31 10.40
CA ALA A 527 -4.75 -12.81 10.95
C ALA A 527 -4.99 -12.23 12.34
N SER A 528 -4.05 -12.44 13.27
CA SER A 528 -4.02 -11.70 14.53
C SER A 528 -2.94 -10.63 14.49
N ASN A 529 -2.95 -9.73 15.47
CA ASN A 529 -1.90 -8.72 15.63
C ASN A 529 -0.66 -9.30 16.34
N ARG A 530 -0.62 -10.62 16.56
CA ARG A 530 0.59 -11.29 17.06
C ARG A 530 1.58 -11.45 15.91
N PRO A 531 2.84 -11.01 16.09
CA PRO A 531 3.88 -11.38 15.15
C PRO A 531 4.14 -12.89 15.25
N ILE A 532 4.58 -13.50 14.15
CA ILE A 532 5.22 -14.82 14.23
C ILE A 532 6.51 -14.71 15.05
N PRO A 533 6.99 -15.81 15.67
CA PRO A 533 8.27 -15.80 16.38
C PRO A 533 9.39 -15.22 15.51
N GLU A 534 10.27 -14.41 16.11
CA GLU A 534 11.31 -13.66 15.39
C GLU A 534 12.27 -14.58 14.61
N ASP A 535 12.51 -15.80 15.11
CA ASP A 535 13.28 -16.84 14.42
C ASP A 535 12.57 -17.45 13.19
N GLN A 536 11.26 -17.19 13.05
CA GLN A 536 10.44 -17.61 11.91
C GLN A 536 10.11 -16.46 10.96
N ILE A 537 10.28 -15.21 11.40
CA ILE A 537 10.30 -14.06 10.50
C ILE A 537 11.53 -14.26 9.62
N PRO A 538 11.39 -14.40 8.28
CA PRO A 538 12.55 -14.28 7.41
C PRO A 538 13.22 -12.97 7.82
N PRO A 539 14.52 -12.96 8.21
CA PRO A 539 15.13 -11.81 8.87
C PRO A 539 14.74 -10.56 8.11
N GLU A 540 13.85 -9.77 8.72
CA GLU A 540 13.45 -8.49 8.17
C GLU A 540 14.75 -7.71 8.19
N GLU A 541 15.24 -7.29 7.02
CA GLU A 541 16.36 -6.36 7.02
C GLU A 541 15.89 -5.18 7.89
N ASP A 542 16.50 -4.99 9.07
CA ASP A 542 16.04 -4.02 10.06
C ASP A 542 15.78 -2.69 9.32
N PRO A 543 14.61 -2.03 9.46
CA PRO A 543 14.32 -0.81 8.73
C PRO A 543 15.38 0.28 8.90
N GLN A 544 16.15 0.27 9.99
CA GLN A 544 17.35 1.10 10.14
C GLN A 544 18.50 0.57 9.27
N CYS A 545 18.78 -0.74 9.29
CA CYS A 545 19.72 -1.39 8.38
C CYS A 545 19.38 -1.16 6.90
N GLN A 546 18.12 -1.20 6.49
CA GLN A 546 17.71 -0.89 5.11
C GLN A 546 17.98 0.57 4.75
N GLN A 547 17.60 1.51 5.63
CA GLN A 547 17.88 2.93 5.42
C GLN A 547 19.39 3.18 5.36
N VAL A 548 20.17 2.58 6.25
CA VAL A 548 21.64 2.70 6.26
C VAL A 548 22.27 2.03 5.04
N ALA A 549 21.78 0.87 4.61
CA ALA A 549 22.26 0.18 3.42
C ALA A 549 21.95 0.96 2.14
N GLN A 550 20.77 1.56 2.05
CA GLN A 550 20.40 2.44 0.94
C GLN A 550 21.29 3.68 0.90
N GLU A 551 21.50 4.30 2.06
CA GLU A 551 22.37 5.46 2.22
C GLU A 551 23.80 5.12 1.81
N LEU A 552 24.31 4.00 2.30
CA LEU A 552 25.62 3.45 1.94
C LEU A 552 25.73 3.18 0.43
N ALA A 553 24.68 2.63 -0.19
CA ALA A 553 24.65 2.43 -1.64
C ALA A 553 24.65 3.76 -2.40
N GLY A 554 24.00 4.81 -1.86
CA GLY A 554 24.08 6.18 -2.35
C GLY A 554 25.48 6.74 -2.29
N LEU A 555 26.12 6.69 -1.12
CA LEU A 555 27.49 7.15 -0.91
C LEU A 555 28.49 6.41 -1.81
N LYS A 556 28.37 5.09 -1.95
CA LYS A 556 29.22 4.28 -2.84
C LYS A 556 29.06 4.71 -4.30
N ARG A 557 27.83 4.94 -4.78
CA ARG A 557 27.61 5.46 -6.15
C ARG A 557 28.23 6.84 -6.36
N ASN A 558 28.10 7.73 -5.37
CA ASN A 558 28.70 9.07 -5.45
C ASN A 558 30.24 8.96 -5.47
N GLN A 559 30.82 8.16 -4.58
CA GLN A 559 32.25 7.87 -4.54
C GLN A 559 32.77 7.28 -5.86
N ASP A 560 32.04 6.33 -6.45
CA ASP A 560 32.38 5.71 -7.75
C ASP A 560 32.44 6.76 -8.87
N ALA A 561 31.57 7.78 -8.84
CA ALA A 561 31.61 8.88 -9.79
C ALA A 561 32.89 9.72 -9.64
N PHE A 562 33.30 10.06 -8.40
CA PHE A 562 34.57 10.75 -8.14
C PHE A 562 35.80 9.91 -8.49
N HIS A 563 35.73 8.58 -8.33
CA HIS A 563 36.81 7.65 -8.67
C HIS A 563 36.91 7.42 -10.20
N ASN A 564 35.93 7.86 -10.98
CA ASN A 564 35.88 7.56 -12.41
C ASN A 564 36.85 8.42 -13.22
N GLU A 565 37.97 7.81 -13.63
CA GLU A 565 38.99 8.49 -14.44
C GLU A 565 38.49 9.00 -15.80
N LEU A 566 37.42 8.43 -16.37
CA LEU A 566 36.84 8.97 -17.61
C LEU A 566 36.17 10.32 -17.37
N ILE A 567 35.53 10.53 -16.22
CA ILE A 567 34.93 11.81 -15.83
C ILE A 567 36.02 12.86 -15.66
N LYS A 568 37.06 12.53 -14.89
CA LYS A 568 38.24 13.41 -14.66
C LYS A 568 38.95 13.77 -15.96
N GLN A 569 39.16 12.80 -16.86
CA GLN A 569 39.71 13.07 -18.18
C GLN A 569 38.78 13.92 -19.05
N SER A 570 37.46 13.72 -18.95
CA SER A 570 36.48 14.54 -19.66
C SER A 570 36.54 15.99 -19.16
N ALA A 571 36.64 16.21 -17.85
CA ALA A 571 36.78 17.53 -17.25
C ALA A 571 38.00 18.28 -17.82
N ARG A 572 39.18 17.64 -17.78
CA ARG A 572 40.44 18.18 -18.32
C ARG A 572 40.35 18.52 -19.81
N ARG A 573 39.72 17.66 -20.63
CA ARG A 573 39.58 17.90 -22.08
C ARG A 573 38.66 19.07 -22.40
N ASN A 574 37.76 19.44 -21.50
CA ASN A 574 36.72 20.44 -21.75
C ASN A 574 36.89 21.73 -20.91
N GLY A 575 38.07 21.93 -20.30
CA GLY A 575 38.38 23.14 -19.53
C GLY A 575 37.61 23.26 -18.22
N LEU A 576 37.16 22.14 -17.66
CA LEU A 576 36.54 22.02 -16.32
C LEU A 576 37.57 21.43 -15.34
N ASP A 577 38.84 21.86 -15.45
CA ASP A 577 39.99 21.28 -14.75
C ASP A 577 40.30 21.94 -13.40
N ASN A 578 39.50 22.92 -12.98
CA ASN A 578 39.46 23.32 -11.57
C ASN A 578 38.51 22.41 -10.77
N GLY A 579 38.79 22.24 -9.48
CA GLY A 579 38.06 21.28 -8.64
C GLY A 579 36.56 21.58 -8.52
N TYR A 580 36.16 22.85 -8.45
CA TYR A 580 34.74 23.23 -8.37
C TYR A 580 33.95 22.90 -9.64
N ASP A 581 34.52 23.16 -10.81
CA ASP A 581 33.90 22.81 -12.09
C ASP A 581 33.91 21.31 -12.33
N TYR A 582 34.95 20.59 -11.86
CA TYR A 582 34.97 19.14 -11.85
C TYR A 582 33.87 18.55 -10.97
N ASN A 583 33.70 19.06 -9.75
CA ASN A 583 32.64 18.63 -8.85
C ASN A 583 31.27 18.81 -9.50
N ARG A 584 31.04 19.98 -10.12
CA ARG A 584 29.82 20.23 -10.89
C ARG A 584 29.62 19.18 -11.99
N LEU A 585 30.66 18.84 -12.74
CA LEU A 585 30.59 17.78 -13.75
C LEU A 585 30.24 16.42 -13.14
N VAL A 586 30.85 16.03 -12.02
CA VAL A 586 30.56 14.76 -11.32
C VAL A 586 29.08 14.70 -10.92
N LYS A 587 28.52 15.80 -10.40
CA LYS A 587 27.09 15.89 -10.05
C LYS A 587 26.17 15.70 -11.25
N GLU A 588 26.53 16.25 -12.41
CA GLU A 588 25.77 16.01 -13.64
C GLU A 588 25.77 14.53 -14.05
N TYR A 589 26.87 13.79 -13.82
CA TYR A 589 26.86 12.33 -14.03
C TYR A 589 25.98 11.60 -13.03
N ILE A 590 26.01 11.97 -11.75
CA ILE A 590 25.13 11.38 -10.72
C ILE A 590 23.66 11.65 -11.07
N ALA A 591 23.32 12.87 -11.48
CA ALA A 591 21.99 13.21 -11.94
C ALA A 591 21.55 12.39 -13.17
N GLN A 592 22.46 12.15 -14.12
CA GLN A 592 22.21 11.26 -15.26
C GLN A 592 22.02 9.80 -14.84
N GLN A 593 22.82 9.28 -13.91
CA GLN A 593 22.64 7.94 -13.34
C GLN A 593 21.23 7.79 -12.76
N ARG A 594 20.79 8.76 -11.96
CA ARG A 594 19.44 8.77 -11.37
C ARG A 594 18.34 8.87 -12.44
N ALA A 595 18.60 9.60 -13.52
CA ALA A 595 17.64 9.80 -14.60
C ALA A 595 17.55 8.62 -15.58
N GLN A 596 18.61 7.82 -15.71
CA GLN A 596 18.68 6.67 -16.62
C GLN A 596 18.48 5.33 -15.87
N GLY A 597 18.58 5.32 -14.55
CA GLY A 597 18.36 4.11 -13.74
C GLY A 597 19.27 2.98 -14.18
N ASP A 598 18.68 1.80 -14.43
CA ASP A 598 19.42 0.60 -14.87
C ASP A 598 20.06 0.74 -16.27
N ASP A 599 19.65 1.73 -17.08
CA ASP A 599 20.15 1.93 -18.45
C ASP A 599 21.41 2.81 -18.52
N PHE A 600 21.88 3.37 -17.38
CA PHE A 600 23.00 4.29 -17.38
C PHE A 600 24.33 3.64 -17.79
N ASP A 601 25.07 4.31 -18.67
CA ASP A 601 26.45 3.98 -19.00
C ASP A 601 27.34 5.24 -19.11
N TYR A 602 28.66 5.03 -19.19
CA TYR A 602 29.63 6.10 -19.41
C TYR A 602 29.90 6.35 -20.91
N SER A 603 28.89 6.20 -21.77
CA SER A 603 29.03 6.44 -23.21
C SER A 603 29.45 7.88 -23.55
N THR A 604 30.04 8.06 -24.72
CA THR A 604 30.48 9.38 -25.21
C THR A 604 29.34 10.41 -25.24
N ASP A 605 28.10 9.97 -25.48
CA ASP A 605 26.95 10.86 -25.52
C ASP A 605 26.57 11.34 -24.12
N ASN A 606 26.53 10.45 -23.12
CA ASN A 606 26.36 10.82 -21.71
C ASN A 606 27.49 11.75 -21.25
N GLN A 607 28.73 11.47 -21.63
CA GLN A 607 29.87 12.34 -21.31
C GLN A 607 29.70 13.76 -21.88
N ARG A 608 29.28 13.87 -23.14
CA ARG A 608 29.05 15.16 -23.81
C ARG A 608 27.89 15.93 -23.16
N ALA A 609 26.81 15.23 -22.81
CA ALA A 609 25.65 15.82 -22.15
C ALA A 609 26.03 16.39 -20.78
N ALA A 610 26.80 15.62 -19.98
CA ALA A 610 27.23 16.05 -18.64
C ALA A 610 28.14 17.30 -18.72
N VAL A 611 29.10 17.30 -19.66
CA VAL A 611 29.98 18.46 -19.88
C VAL A 611 29.20 19.71 -20.28
N THR A 612 28.25 19.56 -21.22
CA THR A 612 27.43 20.69 -21.66
C THR A 612 26.64 21.29 -20.49
N ALA A 613 25.96 20.44 -19.71
CA ALA A 613 25.18 20.87 -18.55
C ALA A 613 26.07 21.57 -17.51
N ALA A 614 27.23 21.00 -17.20
CA ALA A 614 28.18 21.58 -16.25
C ALA A 614 28.66 22.97 -16.71
N GLN A 615 28.99 23.13 -18.01
CA GLN A 615 29.42 24.41 -18.59
C GLN A 615 28.31 25.46 -18.59
N GLU A 616 27.07 25.08 -18.87
CA GLU A 616 25.92 25.99 -18.83
C GLU A 616 25.66 26.52 -17.41
N ALA A 617 25.83 25.65 -16.40
CA ALA A 617 25.71 26.04 -15.01
C ALA A 617 26.85 26.99 -14.55
N VAL A 618 28.07 26.89 -15.11
CA VAL A 618 29.13 27.91 -14.91
C VAL A 618 28.66 29.28 -15.39
N ALA A 619 28.01 29.33 -16.56
CA ALA A 619 27.62 30.58 -17.20
C ALA A 619 26.41 31.26 -16.53
N GLY A 620 25.64 30.52 -15.72
CA GLY A 620 24.37 30.96 -15.15
C GLY A 620 24.36 31.25 -13.63
N SER A 621 25.39 30.90 -12.86
CA SER A 621 25.29 30.87 -11.39
C SER A 621 26.37 31.70 -10.66
N SER A 622 25.93 32.79 -10.03
CA SER A 622 26.43 33.16 -8.69
C SER A 622 25.84 32.16 -7.71
N ASP A 623 26.68 31.27 -7.21
CA ASP A 623 26.35 30.16 -6.32
C ASP A 623 25.54 30.61 -5.09
N THR A 624 24.21 30.56 -5.20
CA THR A 624 23.25 30.80 -4.12
C THR A 624 21.91 30.13 -4.45
N GLY A 625 21.95 28.97 -5.14
CA GLY A 625 20.77 28.13 -5.36
C GLY A 625 20.24 27.63 -4.02
N GLY A 626 19.51 28.49 -3.32
CA GLY A 626 18.89 28.23 -2.02
C GLY A 626 17.88 27.12 -2.18
N SER A 627 18.36 25.89 -2.02
CA SER A 627 17.49 24.76 -1.80
C SER A 627 16.85 24.90 -0.41
N ALA A 628 15.60 24.47 -0.30
CA ALA A 628 14.80 24.61 0.92
C ALA A 628 15.01 23.45 1.91
N LEU A 629 15.77 22.41 1.56
CA LEU A 629 16.04 21.30 2.46
C LEU A 629 17.32 21.60 3.26
N PRO A 630 17.29 21.53 4.60
CA PRO A 630 18.49 21.67 5.41
C PRO A 630 19.43 20.48 5.18
N VAL A 631 20.72 20.75 5.02
CA VAL A 631 21.77 19.71 5.00
C VAL A 631 22.18 19.43 6.45
N PRO A 632 22.30 18.16 6.89
CA PRO A 632 22.53 17.88 8.32
C PRO A 632 23.79 18.54 8.90
N ALA A 633 24.85 18.60 8.10
CA ALA A 633 26.09 19.30 8.42
C ALA A 633 26.73 19.83 7.12
N TYR A 634 27.59 20.83 7.24
CA TYR A 634 28.48 21.32 6.16
C TYR A 634 29.71 22.01 6.77
N THR A 635 30.83 22.00 6.06
CA THR A 635 32.06 22.71 6.49
C THR A 635 32.10 24.11 5.89
N ASP A 636 32.15 25.13 6.74
CA ASP A 636 32.29 26.52 6.33
C ASP A 636 33.74 26.80 5.91
N ALA A 637 33.98 27.09 4.62
CA ALA A 637 35.32 27.24 4.05
C ALA A 637 36.12 28.44 4.60
N ASP A 638 35.42 29.47 5.11
CA ASP A 638 36.04 30.68 5.67
C ASP A 638 36.52 30.47 7.11
N THR A 639 35.82 29.62 7.85
CA THR A 639 36.08 29.39 9.29
C THR A 639 36.63 28.00 9.60
N CYS A 640 36.56 27.06 8.66
CA CYS A 640 36.76 25.62 8.84
C CYS A 640 35.90 25.01 9.97
N GLU A 641 34.80 25.67 10.34
CA GLU A 641 33.89 25.14 11.33
C GLU A 641 32.81 24.30 10.64
N ILE A 642 32.52 23.13 11.22
CA ILE A 642 31.35 22.35 10.82
C ILE A 642 30.12 23.08 11.36
N LYS A 643 29.22 23.47 10.45
CA LYS A 643 27.91 24.02 10.75
C LYS A 643 26.88 22.88 10.67
N HIS A 644 25.77 23.04 11.39
CA HIS A 644 24.68 22.07 11.44
C HIS A 644 23.36 22.78 11.18
N ASP A 645 22.76 22.58 10.00
CA ASP A 645 21.42 23.12 9.74
C ASP A 645 20.32 22.29 10.42
N GLN A 646 20.66 21.06 10.83
CA GLN A 646 19.80 20.18 11.60
C GLN A 646 20.59 19.54 12.74
N THR A 647 20.02 19.49 13.93
CA THR A 647 20.61 18.72 15.04
C THR A 647 20.45 17.22 14.81
N ARG A 648 21.32 16.41 15.42
CA ARG A 648 21.18 14.95 15.39
C ARG A 648 19.82 14.50 15.93
N GLU A 649 19.31 15.15 16.96
CA GLU A 649 18.00 14.87 17.55
C GLU A 649 16.85 15.16 16.58
N GLU A 650 16.90 16.29 15.86
CA GLU A 650 15.91 16.62 14.84
C GLU A 650 15.96 15.62 13.67
N PHE A 651 17.16 15.19 13.27
CA PHE A 651 17.36 14.21 12.20
C PHE A 651 16.75 12.84 12.57
N VAL A 652 16.98 12.40 13.82
CA VAL A 652 16.38 11.17 14.35
C VAL A 652 14.87 11.31 14.55
N ALA A 653 14.40 12.47 15.01
CA ALA A 653 12.97 12.76 15.16
C ALA A 653 12.22 12.74 13.81
N ALA A 654 12.91 13.01 12.70
CA ALA A 654 12.39 12.83 11.34
C ALA A 654 12.33 11.37 10.87
N GLY A 655 12.72 10.41 11.72
CA GLY A 655 12.62 8.97 11.47
C GLY A 655 13.84 8.33 10.81
N LYS A 656 14.95 9.07 10.66
CA LYS A 656 16.20 8.55 10.07
C LYS A 656 17.16 7.99 11.15
N PRO A 657 17.92 6.91 10.87
CA PRO A 657 18.94 6.41 11.79
C PRO A 657 20.02 7.45 12.11
N GLY A 658 20.34 7.61 13.40
CA GLY A 658 21.33 8.60 13.84
C GLY A 658 22.76 8.32 13.33
N VAL A 659 23.07 7.09 12.91
CA VAL A 659 24.37 6.77 12.29
C VAL A 659 24.54 7.44 10.92
N ILE A 660 23.44 7.72 10.20
CA ILE A 660 23.50 8.46 8.93
C ILE A 660 23.97 9.89 9.19
N TYR A 661 23.41 10.56 10.21
CA TYR A 661 23.89 11.86 10.65
C TYR A 661 25.38 11.81 11.04
N ASP A 662 25.79 10.80 11.81
CA ASP A 662 27.20 10.65 12.21
C ASP A 662 28.12 10.43 11.00
N ALA A 663 27.64 9.74 9.95
CA ALA A 663 28.40 9.56 8.71
C ALA A 663 28.56 10.87 7.95
N TYR A 664 27.53 11.72 7.94
CA TYR A 664 27.62 13.04 7.31
C TYR A 664 28.64 13.90 8.06
N VAL A 665 28.59 13.93 9.39
CA VAL A 665 29.60 14.62 10.19
C VAL A 665 31.01 14.04 9.97
N ALA A 666 31.14 12.73 9.73
CA ALA A 666 32.43 12.12 9.41
C ALA A 666 32.97 12.57 8.04
N HIS A 667 32.09 12.81 7.06
CA HIS A 667 32.41 13.44 5.78
C HIS A 667 33.02 14.83 6.01
N GLU A 668 32.29 15.69 6.72
CA GLU A 668 32.71 17.06 7.01
C GLU A 668 34.03 17.14 7.76
N GLN A 669 34.29 16.20 8.66
CA GLN A 669 35.54 16.16 9.40
C GLN A 669 36.76 15.96 8.47
N VAL A 670 36.59 15.38 7.29
CA VAL A 670 37.66 15.33 6.27
C VAL A 670 37.88 16.73 5.71
N HIS A 671 36.84 17.37 5.19
CA HIS A 671 36.91 18.74 4.65
C HIS A 671 37.46 19.74 5.67
N GLN A 672 36.99 19.69 6.92
CA GLN A 672 37.50 20.52 8.02
C GLN A 672 38.99 20.30 8.26
N ARG A 673 39.48 19.05 8.25
CA ARG A 673 40.91 18.78 8.43
C ARG A 673 41.73 19.35 7.27
N THR A 674 41.29 19.14 6.03
CA THR A 674 41.94 19.69 4.84
C THR A 674 41.92 21.22 4.86
N CYS A 675 40.81 21.82 5.28
CA CYS A 675 40.65 23.26 5.45
C CYS A 675 41.65 23.83 6.46
N ASN A 676 41.72 23.25 7.66
CA ASN A 676 42.66 23.69 8.70
C ASN A 676 44.13 23.56 8.24
N GLN A 677 44.49 22.43 7.61
CA GLN A 677 45.86 22.18 7.14
C GLN A 677 46.33 23.18 6.08
N ASN A 678 45.43 23.69 5.24
CA ASN A 678 45.81 24.62 4.18
C ASN A 678 45.70 26.09 4.60
N ARG A 679 44.93 26.41 5.65
CA ARG A 679 44.82 27.77 6.22
C ARG A 679 45.89 28.08 7.27
N ASP A 680 46.25 27.08 8.07
CA ASP A 680 47.26 27.11 9.13
C ASP A 680 48.21 25.91 8.92
N PRO A 681 49.11 25.98 7.93
CA PRO A 681 50.01 24.88 7.62
C PRO A 681 51.01 24.58 8.73
N ASP A 682 51.30 25.57 9.59
CA ASP A 682 52.24 25.45 10.71
C ASP A 682 51.55 24.93 12.00
N GLY A 683 50.22 24.94 12.05
CA GLY A 683 49.39 24.42 13.13
C GLY A 683 49.49 25.24 14.43
N ASP A 684 49.86 26.52 14.33
CA ASP A 684 50.14 27.38 15.47
C ASP A 684 48.93 28.24 15.91
N GLY A 685 47.81 28.10 15.20
CA GLY A 685 46.55 28.82 15.42
C GLY A 685 46.50 30.17 14.70
N THR A 686 47.50 30.54 13.90
CA THR A 686 47.47 31.73 13.06
C THR A 686 46.99 31.39 11.65
N VAL A 687 46.06 32.20 11.13
CA VAL A 687 45.56 32.04 9.76
C VAL A 687 46.57 32.68 8.82
N ASP A 688 47.55 31.87 8.37
CA ASP A 688 48.61 32.31 7.47
C ASP A 688 48.14 32.43 6.02
N ASN A 689 47.16 31.62 5.62
CA ASN A 689 46.56 31.66 4.30
C ASN A 689 45.03 31.56 4.36
N PRO A 690 44.31 32.69 4.50
CA PRO A 690 42.85 32.66 4.60
C PRO A 690 42.15 32.11 3.35
N ASP A 691 42.82 32.05 2.20
CA ASP A 691 42.27 31.47 0.97
C ASP A 691 42.84 30.06 0.68
N GLY A 692 43.69 29.54 1.57
CA GLY A 692 44.50 28.34 1.31
C GLY A 692 43.68 27.08 1.05
N TYR A 693 42.54 26.93 1.72
CA TYR A 693 41.61 25.83 1.43
C TYR A 693 40.98 25.98 0.04
N THR A 694 40.50 27.19 -0.29
CA THR A 694 39.89 27.47 -1.60
C THR A 694 40.88 27.23 -2.74
N ASP A 695 42.12 27.68 -2.59
CA ASP A 695 43.21 27.45 -3.53
C ASP A 695 43.58 25.96 -3.67
N HIS A 696 43.61 25.25 -2.54
CA HIS A 696 43.87 23.80 -2.53
C HIS A 696 42.80 23.04 -3.32
N MET A 697 41.53 23.35 -3.06
CA MET A 697 40.37 22.74 -3.71
C MET A 697 40.20 23.20 -5.16
N ALA A 698 40.82 24.29 -5.58
CA ALA A 698 40.83 24.68 -7.00
C ALA A 698 41.56 23.66 -7.89
N ASN A 699 42.44 22.80 -7.34
CA ASN A 699 43.07 21.73 -8.10
C ASN A 699 42.16 20.48 -8.18
N ILE A 700 41.87 20.00 -9.39
CA ILE A 700 41.01 18.83 -9.63
C ILE A 700 41.46 17.54 -8.92
N ASP A 701 42.76 17.28 -8.82
CA ASP A 701 43.27 16.06 -8.18
C ASP A 701 43.13 16.14 -6.66
N ASN A 702 43.40 17.33 -6.08
CA ASN A 702 43.18 17.59 -4.66
C ASN A 702 41.69 17.49 -4.31
N TYR A 703 40.83 18.16 -5.06
CA TYR A 703 39.38 18.14 -4.86
C TYR A 703 38.85 16.69 -4.94
N SER A 704 39.22 15.98 -6.01
CA SER A 704 38.81 14.59 -6.19
C SER A 704 39.27 13.70 -5.05
N GLN A 705 40.48 13.89 -4.52
CA GLN A 705 40.98 13.08 -3.42
C GLN A 705 40.30 13.41 -2.09
N ASP A 706 40.09 14.70 -1.80
CA ASP A 706 39.42 15.17 -0.58
C ASP A 706 37.99 14.60 -0.47
N GLU A 707 37.23 14.65 -1.57
CA GLU A 707 35.90 14.03 -1.68
C GLU A 707 35.95 12.51 -1.53
N LEU A 708 36.91 11.83 -2.19
CA LEU A 708 37.05 10.38 -2.07
C LEU A 708 37.31 9.95 -0.63
N ASP A 709 38.16 10.69 0.09
CA ASP A 709 38.46 10.47 1.50
C ASP A 709 37.24 10.77 2.39
N ALA A 710 36.47 11.81 2.08
CA ALA A 710 35.25 12.20 2.77
C ALA A 710 34.12 11.17 2.60
N TYR A 711 33.87 10.71 1.37
CA TYR A 711 32.95 9.60 1.10
C TYR A 711 33.43 8.32 1.77
N GLN A 712 34.73 8.01 1.74
CA GLN A 712 35.26 6.82 2.41
C GLN A 712 35.02 6.87 3.92
N ALA A 713 35.21 8.02 4.58
CA ALA A 713 34.93 8.17 6.00
C ALA A 713 33.45 7.91 6.33
N SER A 714 32.54 8.37 5.48
CA SER A 714 31.10 8.14 5.59
C SER A 714 30.74 6.66 5.38
N ILE A 715 31.29 6.06 4.32
CA ILE A 715 31.12 4.65 3.96
C ILE A 715 31.63 3.74 5.07
N ASP A 716 32.81 4.01 5.62
CA ASP A 716 33.39 3.26 6.74
C ASP A 716 32.51 3.36 7.99
N ARG A 717 31.92 4.53 8.25
CA ARG A 717 31.02 4.74 9.38
C ARG A 717 29.75 3.90 9.24
N LEU A 718 29.10 3.94 8.06
CA LEU A 718 27.88 3.19 7.81
C LEU A 718 28.13 1.69 7.68
N GLN A 719 29.17 1.27 6.96
CA GLN A 719 29.52 -0.14 6.80
C GLN A 719 29.86 -0.77 8.15
N ARG A 720 30.66 -0.11 8.99
CA ARG A 720 30.95 -0.59 10.34
C ARG A 720 29.68 -0.73 11.17
N TRP A 721 28.78 0.25 11.08
CA TRP A 721 27.49 0.17 11.78
C TRP A 721 26.67 -1.02 11.27
N LEU A 722 26.57 -1.25 9.96
CA LEU A 722 25.88 -2.41 9.39
C LEU A 722 26.51 -3.73 9.87
N ASP A 723 27.84 -3.86 9.78
CA ASP A 723 28.57 -5.07 10.18
C ASP A 723 28.39 -5.37 11.68
N GLU A 724 28.21 -4.34 12.51
CA GLU A 724 28.01 -4.46 13.95
C GLU A 724 26.53 -4.72 14.34
N HIS A 725 25.56 -4.34 13.51
CA HIS A 725 24.14 -4.25 13.91
C HIS A 725 23.12 -5.04 13.05
N CYS A 726 23.47 -5.60 11.88
CA CYS A 726 22.47 -6.07 10.88
C CYS A 726 22.48 -7.57 10.49
#